data_AF-A0A1Q6DPG6-F1
#
_entry.id   AF-A0A1Q6DPG6-F1
#
_cell.length_a   1.000
_cell.length_b   1.000
_cell.length_c   1.000
_cell.angle_alpha   90.00
_cell.angle_beta   90.00
_cell.angle_gamma   90.00
#
_symmetry.space_group_name_H-M   'P 1'
#
loop_
_entity.id
_entity.type
_entity.pdbx_description
1 polymer ?
#
loop_
_entity_poly.entity_id
_entity_poly.type
_entity_poly.pdbx_seq_one_letter_code
_entity_poly.pdbx_strand_id
1 'polypeptide(L)'
;MALRINTNVAALSAHKNMIKNDNALSASLEKLSSGLRINKAADDASGMAIADSLKSQALGLGQAIRNANDGISMVQTADGALEESINIVNTIKTKAIQAAQDGQTTESRKAIQSDITKLLEELDTIAQTTAFNNQKLLSGNFTDKKFQVGAYSGETVNISIASSESTKVGHVTSGNLSLTNASGGTVQLSIYSNLQSKEFTLQAVDIKANNSAENGMGALADAINKLSDVLGISASAVVESKSSAAVAAGSTGSDFAINGVSIGAVTTVANDSDGALVKAINNKTSDHGISASVGADGILKLTSSDGRAISVTGGTGAVLAGSQMSTFGHVQLKQAGSNELLVTDLAGGSATDFTTNVTTGSAMSTTIDSTLAAGSTIATASTLAAGTTIGGNLVGDTNFAANIVGTFDSTIKAGSTIGGTSTIESGSVLGGKFTTSAATYTTTGAALLTAGTTLAGGSTLAAGTVITQDLIDANGDTIAAGTTLNADTTLALSAVTLSSDMIVAHGTVLNNTSTLNTGSYFGVDLVTAGNTTLTQDMTVKAGSTIEATGSTLLAGSEIGGTVTLTGALTTTQSMAVESGSTIATASTLAAGSTLGGSVVADGALTAQNAVSLSAGSILLDGTTLAQGTILTNDMNFVEGAGTVSLSAGTVLERDYVTSGNQTLAQDMTIAKDSVIQSGSTLAANAGGSSGTKMADTTTNRLADVSVLTQEGAQIAIAVADSALKDLDKVRSDLGSVQNQLTSTISNISVTKVNISAAESSIRDVDFAEESANFSRMQILTQASTFAMAQANASAQNVLSLLQG
;
A
#
# COMPACT_ATOMS: atom_id res chain seq x y z
N MET A 1 -91.29 -38.36 -41.14
CA MET A 1 -91.19 -37.36 -40.05
C MET A 1 -92.40 -37.49 -39.16
N ALA A 2 -92.25 -37.60 -37.83
CA ALA A 2 -93.40 -37.65 -36.92
C ALA A 2 -93.81 -36.23 -36.54
N LEU A 3 -95.00 -35.78 -36.99
CA LEU A 3 -95.57 -34.48 -36.66
C LEU A 3 -96.01 -34.46 -35.19
N ARG A 4 -95.20 -33.84 -34.32
CA ARG A 4 -95.55 -33.55 -32.92
C ARG A 4 -96.07 -32.12 -32.83
N ILE A 5 -97.34 -31.95 -32.47
CA ILE A 5 -98.04 -30.67 -32.54
C ILE A 5 -97.78 -29.80 -31.28
N ASN A 6 -97.68 -30.43 -30.10
CA ASN A 6 -97.53 -29.71 -28.82
C ASN A 6 -96.12 -29.14 -28.55
N THR A 7 -95.12 -29.50 -29.38
CA THR A 7 -93.74 -29.00 -29.27
C THR A 7 -93.20 -28.70 -30.66
N ASN A 8 -93.21 -27.42 -31.05
CA ASN A 8 -92.70 -26.99 -32.36
C ASN A 8 -91.17 -27.03 -32.40
N VAL A 9 -90.62 -28.20 -32.73
CA VAL A 9 -89.17 -28.43 -32.82
C VAL A 9 -88.51 -27.54 -33.88
N ALA A 10 -89.22 -27.17 -34.95
CA ALA A 10 -88.71 -26.26 -35.97
C ALA A 10 -88.53 -24.83 -35.43
N ALA A 11 -89.52 -24.30 -34.72
CA ALA A 11 -89.41 -22.99 -34.07
C ALA A 11 -88.37 -22.99 -32.94
N LEU A 12 -88.29 -24.06 -32.12
CA LEU A 12 -87.24 -24.21 -31.10
C LEU A 12 -85.83 -24.26 -31.70
N SER A 13 -85.66 -24.92 -32.85
CA SER A 13 -84.39 -24.95 -33.59
C SER A 13 -84.04 -23.58 -34.18
N ALA A 14 -85.03 -22.88 -34.77
CA ALA A 14 -84.86 -21.51 -35.26
C ALA A 14 -84.49 -20.53 -34.13
N HIS A 15 -85.16 -20.62 -32.98
CA HIS A 15 -84.87 -19.82 -31.79
C HIS A 15 -83.48 -20.09 -31.21
N LYS A 16 -83.05 -21.37 -31.13
CA LYS A 16 -81.69 -21.75 -30.73
C LYS A 16 -80.63 -21.16 -31.67
N ASN A 17 -80.88 -21.19 -32.98
CA ASN A 17 -79.98 -20.60 -33.96
C ASN A 17 -79.99 -19.06 -33.90
N MET A 18 -81.15 -18.44 -33.67
CA MET A 18 -81.29 -17.00 -33.44
C MET A 18 -80.44 -16.56 -32.24
N ILE A 19 -80.58 -17.19 -31.06
CA ILE A 19 -79.76 -16.87 -29.87
C ILE A 19 -78.26 -17.04 -30.17
N LYS A 20 -77.88 -18.10 -30.89
CA LYS A 20 -76.48 -18.31 -31.29
C LYS A 20 -75.95 -17.18 -32.17
N ASN A 21 -76.75 -16.72 -33.14
CA ASN A 21 -76.40 -15.64 -34.05
C ASN A 21 -76.40 -14.27 -33.34
N ASP A 22 -77.30 -14.06 -32.37
CA ASP A 22 -77.43 -12.82 -31.60
C ASP A 22 -76.26 -12.65 -30.61
N ASN A 23 -75.85 -13.73 -29.96
CA ASN A 23 -74.61 -13.77 -29.16
C ASN A 23 -73.36 -13.51 -30.03
N ALA A 24 -73.32 -14.08 -31.25
CA ALA A 24 -72.21 -13.84 -32.19
C ALA A 24 -72.18 -12.39 -32.70
N LEU A 25 -73.35 -11.82 -33.04
CA LEU A 25 -73.50 -10.42 -33.43
C LEU A 25 -73.04 -9.46 -32.32
N SER A 26 -73.43 -9.76 -31.07
CA SER A 26 -73.02 -9.00 -29.88
C SER A 26 -71.51 -9.07 -29.66
N ALA A 27 -70.90 -10.25 -29.81
CA ALA A 27 -69.45 -10.42 -29.70
C ALA A 27 -68.68 -9.69 -30.82
N SER A 28 -69.18 -9.69 -32.06
CA SER A 28 -68.58 -8.90 -33.15
C SER A 28 -68.70 -7.40 -32.90
N LEU A 29 -69.81 -6.94 -32.33
CA LEU A 29 -69.99 -5.54 -31.94
C LEU A 29 -69.03 -5.14 -30.80
N GLU A 30 -68.84 -6.00 -29.80
CA GLU A 30 -67.88 -5.82 -28.71
C GLU A 30 -66.44 -5.67 -29.25
N LYS A 31 -66.04 -6.50 -30.22
CA LYS A 31 -64.73 -6.44 -30.89
C LYS A 31 -64.57 -5.18 -31.75
N LEU A 32 -65.56 -4.85 -32.58
CA LEU A 32 -65.53 -3.64 -33.41
C LEU A 32 -65.53 -2.35 -32.57
N SER A 33 -66.24 -2.33 -31.44
CA SER A 33 -66.30 -1.16 -30.55
C SER A 33 -65.05 -0.96 -29.70
N SER A 34 -64.29 -2.03 -29.43
CA SER A 34 -63.03 -1.98 -28.67
C SER A 34 -61.80 -1.83 -29.55
N GLY A 35 -61.89 -2.24 -30.82
CA GLY A 35 -60.75 -2.43 -31.70
C GLY A 35 -59.95 -3.71 -31.40
N LEU A 36 -60.39 -4.53 -30.43
CA LEU A 36 -59.66 -5.69 -29.93
C LEU A 36 -60.39 -6.99 -30.27
N ARG A 37 -59.65 -7.96 -30.83
CA ARG A 37 -60.08 -9.33 -31.09
C ARG A 37 -60.28 -10.13 -29.80
N ILE A 38 -59.49 -9.82 -28.76
CA ILE A 38 -59.49 -10.47 -27.44
C ILE A 38 -59.82 -9.42 -26.38
N ASN A 39 -61.04 -9.45 -25.83
CA ASN A 39 -61.49 -8.51 -24.80
C ASN A 39 -61.56 -9.15 -23.42
N LYS A 40 -61.92 -10.43 -23.35
CA LYS A 40 -62.06 -11.21 -22.12
C LYS A 40 -61.29 -12.52 -22.22
N ALA A 41 -60.85 -13.05 -21.09
CA ALA A 41 -60.12 -14.33 -21.01
C ALA A 41 -60.90 -15.54 -21.58
N ALA A 42 -62.22 -15.41 -21.76
CA ALA A 42 -63.06 -16.40 -22.41
C ALA A 42 -62.96 -16.40 -23.96
N ASP A 43 -62.42 -15.34 -24.57
CA ASP A 43 -62.25 -15.26 -26.03
C ASP A 43 -61.02 -16.08 -26.49
N ASP A 44 -59.87 -15.89 -25.82
CA ASP A 44 -58.65 -16.71 -25.93
C ASP A 44 -57.77 -16.49 -24.68
N ALA A 45 -57.74 -17.46 -23.76
CA ALA A 45 -56.96 -17.38 -22.53
C ALA A 45 -55.44 -17.37 -22.77
N SER A 46 -54.97 -18.11 -23.77
CA SER A 46 -53.56 -18.17 -24.17
C SER A 46 -53.11 -16.87 -24.84
N GLY A 47 -53.88 -16.38 -25.81
CA GLY A 47 -53.64 -15.12 -26.49
C GLY A 47 -53.65 -13.93 -25.51
N MET A 48 -54.59 -13.90 -24.56
CA MET A 48 -54.62 -12.86 -23.52
C MET A 48 -53.38 -12.91 -22.62
N ALA A 49 -52.95 -14.08 -22.15
CA ALA A 49 -51.77 -14.21 -21.30
C ALA A 49 -50.46 -13.79 -22.00
N ILE A 50 -50.32 -14.10 -23.29
CA ILE A 50 -49.17 -13.67 -24.11
C ILE A 50 -49.25 -12.17 -24.37
N ALA A 51 -50.40 -11.64 -24.76
CA ALA A 51 -50.59 -10.20 -25.01
C ALA A 51 -50.31 -9.36 -23.76
N ASP A 52 -50.83 -9.75 -22.59
CA ASP A 52 -50.57 -9.02 -21.35
C ASP A 52 -49.10 -9.13 -20.89
N SER A 53 -48.40 -10.24 -21.19
CA SER A 53 -46.94 -10.34 -20.99
C SER A 53 -46.15 -9.41 -21.91
N LEU A 54 -46.45 -9.40 -23.21
CA LEU A 54 -45.82 -8.49 -24.19
C LEU A 54 -46.11 -7.01 -23.85
N LYS A 55 -47.34 -6.71 -23.42
CA LYS A 55 -47.73 -5.38 -22.94
C LYS A 55 -46.96 -4.97 -21.68
N SER A 56 -46.79 -5.87 -20.72
CA SER A 56 -45.96 -5.64 -19.53
C SER A 56 -44.51 -5.32 -19.92
N GLN A 57 -43.93 -6.11 -20.83
CA GLN A 57 -42.59 -5.86 -21.37
C GLN A 57 -42.50 -4.50 -22.10
N ALA A 58 -43.45 -4.17 -22.98
CA ALA A 58 -43.48 -2.90 -23.70
C ALA A 58 -43.62 -1.67 -22.77
N LEU A 59 -44.35 -1.81 -21.66
CA LEU A 59 -44.43 -0.79 -20.60
C LEU A 59 -43.11 -0.67 -19.84
N GLY A 60 -42.48 -1.80 -19.48
CA GLY A 60 -41.16 -1.87 -18.85
C GLY A 60 -40.08 -1.20 -19.70
N LEU A 61 -39.96 -1.59 -20.97
CA LEU A 61 -39.07 -0.95 -21.95
C LEU A 61 -39.41 0.55 -22.14
N GLY A 62 -40.70 0.91 -22.05
CA GLY A 62 -41.15 2.30 -22.08
C GLY A 62 -40.66 3.14 -20.89
N GLN A 63 -40.55 2.56 -19.69
CA GLN A 63 -39.93 3.22 -18.53
C GLN A 63 -38.41 3.18 -18.62
N ALA A 64 -37.81 2.09 -19.08
CA ALA A 64 -36.37 1.97 -19.30
C ALA A 64 -35.82 3.05 -20.25
N ILE A 65 -36.53 3.35 -21.35
CA ILE A 65 -36.19 4.47 -22.24
C ILE A 65 -36.19 5.80 -21.48
N ARG A 66 -37.16 6.06 -20.59
CA ARG A 66 -37.17 7.28 -19.76
C ARG A 66 -35.98 7.33 -18.81
N ASN A 67 -35.74 6.26 -18.05
CA ASN A 67 -34.60 6.14 -17.14
C ASN A 67 -33.25 6.37 -17.86
N ALA A 68 -33.11 5.88 -19.09
CA ALA A 68 -31.90 6.07 -19.89
C ALA A 68 -31.75 7.52 -20.40
N ASN A 69 -32.85 8.20 -20.75
CA ASN A 69 -32.83 9.63 -21.09
C ASN A 69 -32.52 10.50 -19.85
N ASP A 70 -33.02 10.14 -18.67
CA ASP A 70 -32.65 10.79 -17.41
C ASP A 70 -31.15 10.62 -17.12
N GLY A 71 -30.60 9.43 -17.37
CA GLY A 71 -29.17 9.15 -17.31
C GLY A 71 -28.34 10.00 -18.29
N ILE A 72 -28.79 10.15 -19.54
CA ILE A 72 -28.14 11.05 -20.52
C ILE A 72 -28.18 12.50 -20.05
N SER A 73 -29.33 12.97 -19.55
CA SER A 73 -29.50 14.35 -19.08
C SER A 73 -28.60 14.66 -17.87
N MET A 74 -28.43 13.68 -16.98
CA MET A 74 -27.51 13.75 -15.84
C MET A 74 -26.04 13.77 -16.29
N VAL A 75 -25.65 12.88 -17.22
CA VAL A 75 -24.29 12.85 -17.80
C VAL A 75 -23.96 14.16 -18.50
N GLN A 76 -24.90 14.74 -19.28
CA GLN A 76 -24.74 16.04 -19.92
C GLN A 76 -24.63 17.20 -18.91
N THR A 77 -25.34 17.12 -17.78
CA THR A 77 -25.21 18.10 -16.69
C THR A 77 -23.82 18.03 -16.05
N ALA A 78 -23.26 16.83 -15.90
CA ALA A 78 -21.89 16.64 -15.39
C ALA A 78 -20.83 17.10 -16.41
N ASP A 79 -20.97 16.75 -17.70
CA ASP A 79 -20.04 17.15 -18.78
C ASP A 79 -19.97 18.68 -18.93
N GLY A 80 -21.10 19.38 -18.92
CA GLY A 80 -21.12 20.85 -19.00
C GLY A 80 -20.46 21.55 -17.80
N ALA A 81 -20.56 20.97 -16.60
CA ALA A 81 -19.86 21.48 -15.41
C ALA A 81 -18.37 21.12 -15.39
N LEU A 82 -17.99 19.98 -15.98
CA LEU A 82 -16.59 19.59 -16.18
C LEU A 82 -15.90 20.45 -17.24
N GLU A 83 -16.61 20.87 -18.29
CA GLU A 83 -16.09 21.81 -19.29
C GLU A 83 -15.69 23.15 -18.65
N GLU A 84 -16.49 23.68 -17.73
CA GLU A 84 -16.12 24.89 -16.99
C GLU A 84 -14.96 24.63 -16.01
N SER A 85 -14.94 23.47 -15.35
CA SER A 85 -13.80 23.05 -14.52
C SER A 85 -12.50 23.00 -15.33
N ILE A 86 -12.54 22.50 -16.57
CA ILE A 86 -11.41 22.47 -17.52
C ILE A 86 -11.01 23.90 -17.94
N ASN A 87 -11.95 24.80 -18.20
CA ASN A 87 -11.67 26.22 -18.51
C ASN A 87 -10.95 26.92 -17.34
N ILE A 88 -11.37 26.65 -16.11
CA ILE A 88 -10.75 27.17 -14.89
C ILE A 88 -9.33 26.64 -14.73
N VAL A 89 -9.09 25.32 -14.89
CA VAL A 89 -7.73 24.75 -14.79
C VAL A 89 -6.82 25.29 -15.91
N ASN A 90 -7.32 25.47 -17.13
CA ASN A 90 -6.56 26.13 -18.21
C ASN A 90 -6.19 27.59 -17.85
N THR A 91 -7.07 28.30 -17.14
CA THR A 91 -6.82 29.66 -16.64
C THR A 91 -5.78 29.66 -15.52
N ILE A 92 -5.86 28.70 -14.57
CA ILE A 92 -4.84 28.48 -13.53
C ILE A 92 -3.48 28.19 -14.16
N LYS A 93 -3.41 27.27 -15.15
CA LYS A 93 -2.19 26.97 -15.91
C LYS A 93 -1.62 28.23 -16.58
N THR A 94 -2.47 29.04 -17.22
CA THR A 94 -2.05 30.29 -17.87
C THR A 94 -1.48 31.31 -16.86
N LYS A 95 -2.11 31.44 -15.69
CA LYS A 95 -1.60 32.26 -14.57
C LYS A 95 -0.29 31.72 -13.99
N ALA A 96 -0.14 30.40 -13.88
CA ALA A 96 1.11 29.76 -13.47
C ALA A 96 2.24 30.01 -14.48
N ILE A 97 1.97 29.93 -15.79
CA ILE A 97 2.92 30.31 -16.86
C ILE A 97 3.30 31.79 -16.75
N GLN A 98 2.34 32.69 -16.47
CA GLN A 98 2.63 34.11 -16.24
C GLN A 98 3.54 34.31 -15.02
N ALA A 99 3.29 33.62 -13.91
CA ALA A 99 4.10 33.68 -12.70
C ALA A 99 5.48 32.99 -12.86
N ALA A 100 5.64 32.02 -13.76
CA ALA A 100 6.92 31.37 -14.03
C ALA A 100 7.93 32.28 -14.75
N GLN A 101 7.51 33.43 -15.28
CA GLN A 101 8.38 34.41 -15.92
C GLN A 101 9.26 35.15 -14.91
N ASP A 102 10.55 35.28 -15.22
CA ASP A 102 11.54 35.90 -14.33
C ASP A 102 11.34 37.42 -14.16
N GLY A 103 10.65 38.07 -15.12
CA GLY A 103 10.25 39.47 -15.02
C GLY A 103 9.14 39.77 -13.98
N GLN A 104 8.61 38.76 -13.28
CA GLN A 104 7.61 38.94 -12.23
C GLN A 104 8.24 39.13 -10.85
N THR A 105 7.84 40.21 -10.16
CA THR A 105 8.26 40.49 -8.77
C THR A 105 7.48 39.63 -7.77
N THR A 106 7.97 39.55 -6.53
CA THR A 106 7.28 38.83 -5.45
C THR A 106 5.84 39.36 -5.22
N GLU A 107 5.63 40.67 -5.34
CA GLU A 107 4.29 41.27 -5.20
C GLU A 107 3.36 40.94 -6.37
N SER A 108 3.87 40.90 -7.62
CA SER A 108 3.02 40.49 -8.75
C SER A 108 2.71 39.00 -8.73
N ARG A 109 3.66 38.14 -8.31
CA ARG A 109 3.42 36.71 -8.04
C ARG A 109 2.35 36.50 -6.96
N LYS A 110 2.37 37.30 -5.89
CA LYS A 110 1.35 37.28 -4.82
C LYS A 110 -0.03 37.70 -5.30
N ALA A 111 -0.12 38.67 -6.21
CA ALA A 111 -1.39 39.03 -6.85
C ALA A 111 -1.90 37.89 -7.75
N ILE A 112 -1.04 37.26 -8.55
CA ILE A 112 -1.39 36.10 -9.38
C ILE A 112 -1.84 34.90 -8.52
N GLN A 113 -1.17 34.65 -7.37
CA GLN A 113 -1.60 33.62 -6.41
C GLN A 113 -3.01 33.88 -5.88
N SER A 114 -3.36 35.13 -5.56
CA SER A 114 -4.71 35.50 -5.08
C SER A 114 -5.78 35.18 -6.13
N ASP A 115 -5.50 35.42 -7.40
CA ASP A 115 -6.38 35.02 -8.50
C ASP A 115 -6.48 33.48 -8.64
N ILE A 116 -5.37 32.76 -8.51
CA ILE A 116 -5.37 31.28 -8.55
C ILE A 116 -6.19 30.70 -7.39
N THR A 117 -6.05 31.22 -6.17
CA THR A 117 -6.85 30.78 -5.02
C THR A 117 -8.35 30.96 -5.26
N LYS A 118 -8.79 32.08 -5.86
CA LYS A 118 -10.21 32.27 -6.22
C LYS A 118 -10.69 31.30 -7.30
N LEU A 119 -9.85 31.00 -8.29
CA LEU A 119 -10.16 30.01 -9.33
C LEU A 119 -10.27 28.60 -8.74
N LEU A 120 -9.47 28.26 -7.73
CA LEU A 120 -9.60 27.01 -6.98
C LEU A 120 -10.90 26.96 -6.17
N GLU A 121 -11.26 28.05 -5.48
CA GLU A 121 -12.55 28.20 -4.78
C GLU A 121 -13.75 28.05 -5.73
N GLU A 122 -13.66 28.60 -6.95
CA GLU A 122 -14.69 28.49 -7.99
C GLU A 122 -14.81 27.06 -8.53
N LEU A 123 -13.68 26.40 -8.81
CA LEU A 123 -13.64 24.99 -9.23
C LEU A 123 -14.24 24.05 -8.17
N ASP A 124 -13.88 24.24 -6.90
CA ASP A 124 -14.48 23.47 -5.79
C ASP A 124 -15.95 23.80 -5.60
N THR A 125 -16.37 25.05 -5.83
CA THR A 125 -17.78 25.43 -5.84
C THR A 125 -18.55 24.72 -6.95
N ILE A 126 -18.02 24.62 -8.16
CA ILE A 126 -18.65 23.86 -9.25
C ILE A 126 -18.77 22.38 -8.88
N ALA A 127 -17.68 21.76 -8.39
CA ALA A 127 -17.66 20.37 -7.98
C ALA A 127 -18.70 20.05 -6.88
N GLN A 128 -18.81 20.92 -5.87
CA GLN A 128 -19.70 20.76 -4.73
C GLN A 128 -21.14 21.21 -4.98
N THR A 129 -21.40 22.14 -5.92
CA THR A 129 -22.76 22.62 -6.20
C THR A 129 -23.48 21.76 -7.22
N THR A 130 -22.79 21.30 -8.27
CA THR A 130 -23.33 20.52 -9.39
C THR A 130 -24.11 19.29 -8.91
N ALA A 131 -25.43 19.31 -9.15
CA ALA A 131 -26.35 18.30 -8.66
C ALA A 131 -27.48 18.02 -9.66
N PHE A 132 -27.89 16.75 -9.74
CA PHE A 132 -29.12 16.35 -10.41
C PHE A 132 -30.04 15.67 -9.41
N ASN A 133 -31.27 16.18 -9.26
CA ASN A 133 -32.25 15.69 -8.27
C ASN A 133 -31.65 15.50 -6.85
N ASN A 134 -30.99 16.54 -6.35
CA ASN A 134 -30.24 16.59 -5.07
C ASN A 134 -29.03 15.64 -4.95
N GLN A 135 -28.70 14.83 -5.95
CA GLN A 135 -27.49 14.00 -5.96
C GLN A 135 -26.31 14.79 -6.54
N LYS A 136 -25.23 14.90 -5.77
CA LYS A 136 -23.98 15.53 -6.22
C LYS A 136 -23.27 14.62 -7.22
N LEU A 137 -22.87 15.20 -8.35
CA LEU A 137 -22.29 14.45 -9.47
C LEU A 137 -20.75 14.44 -9.42
N LEU A 138 -20.15 15.60 -9.07
CA LEU A 138 -18.71 15.86 -9.23
C LEU A 138 -17.90 15.82 -7.93
N SER A 139 -18.50 15.48 -6.78
CA SER A 139 -17.76 15.32 -5.51
C SER A 139 -17.08 13.95 -5.36
N GLY A 140 -17.26 13.03 -6.33
CA GLY A 140 -16.75 11.66 -6.27
C GLY A 140 -17.59 10.68 -5.44
N ASN A 141 -18.69 11.12 -4.81
CA ASN A 141 -19.67 10.21 -4.17
C ASN A 141 -20.59 9.50 -5.20
N PHE A 142 -20.51 9.90 -6.47
CA PHE A 142 -21.31 9.35 -7.56
C PHE A 142 -20.66 8.10 -8.18
N THR A 143 -20.43 7.09 -7.36
CA THR A 143 -19.90 5.79 -7.79
C THR A 143 -21.02 4.74 -7.92
N ASP A 144 -20.87 3.84 -8.90
CA ASP A 144 -21.69 2.65 -9.17
C ASP A 144 -23.21 2.88 -9.14
N LYS A 145 -23.66 4.01 -9.70
CA LYS A 145 -25.09 4.32 -9.79
C LYS A 145 -25.71 3.53 -10.93
N LYS A 146 -26.62 2.63 -10.60
CA LYS A 146 -27.26 1.70 -11.54
C LYS A 146 -28.54 2.29 -12.11
N PHE A 147 -28.60 2.43 -13.43
CA PHE A 147 -29.78 2.85 -14.16
C PHE A 147 -30.44 1.62 -14.77
N GLN A 148 -31.68 1.33 -14.36
CA GLN A 148 -32.48 0.25 -14.94
C GLN A 148 -32.88 0.63 -16.38
N VAL A 149 -32.27 -0.02 -17.36
CA VAL A 149 -32.45 0.22 -18.79
C VAL A 149 -33.08 -0.97 -19.52
N GLY A 150 -33.55 -1.99 -18.82
CA GLY A 150 -34.32 -3.08 -19.42
C GLY A 150 -35.66 -3.34 -18.75
N ALA A 151 -36.39 -4.35 -19.26
CA ALA A 151 -37.68 -4.77 -18.72
C ALA A 151 -37.54 -5.82 -17.61
N TYR A 152 -36.41 -6.52 -17.53
CA TYR A 152 -36.11 -7.57 -16.56
C TYR A 152 -35.13 -7.08 -15.48
N SER A 153 -35.18 -7.75 -14.31
CA SER A 153 -34.32 -7.42 -13.18
C SER A 153 -32.84 -7.62 -13.53
N GLY A 154 -31.99 -6.64 -13.19
CA GLY A 154 -30.55 -6.68 -13.43
C GLY A 154 -30.09 -6.12 -14.79
N GLU A 155 -31.02 -5.73 -15.67
CA GLU A 155 -30.71 -5.04 -16.94
C GLU A 155 -30.35 -3.56 -16.68
N THR A 156 -29.16 -3.32 -16.11
CA THR A 156 -28.70 -2.00 -15.68
C THR A 156 -27.43 -1.53 -16.38
N VAL A 157 -27.33 -0.23 -16.66
CA VAL A 157 -26.05 0.45 -16.96
C VAL A 157 -25.53 1.11 -15.67
N ASN A 158 -24.26 0.89 -15.34
CA ASN A 158 -23.59 1.58 -14.24
C ASN A 158 -23.03 2.92 -14.74
N ILE A 159 -23.23 3.98 -13.96
CA ILE A 159 -22.61 5.29 -14.17
C ILE A 159 -21.78 5.60 -12.92
N SER A 160 -20.50 5.87 -13.14
CA SER A 160 -19.55 6.31 -12.12
C SER A 160 -18.90 7.60 -12.61
N ILE A 161 -18.90 8.63 -11.76
CA ILE A 161 -18.31 9.94 -12.05
C ILE A 161 -17.28 10.22 -10.96
N ALA A 162 -16.02 10.41 -11.35
CA ALA A 162 -14.95 10.70 -10.42
C ALA A 162 -15.05 12.15 -9.90
N SER A 163 -14.34 12.45 -8.81
CA SER A 163 -14.33 13.80 -8.25
C SER A 163 -13.57 14.78 -9.16
N SER A 164 -14.10 15.99 -9.30
CA SER A 164 -13.41 17.13 -9.93
C SER A 164 -12.90 18.16 -8.91
N GLU A 165 -12.96 17.87 -7.61
CA GLU A 165 -12.47 18.77 -6.54
C GLU A 165 -10.96 19.00 -6.64
N SER A 166 -10.49 20.20 -6.30
CA SER A 166 -9.09 20.62 -6.29
C SER A 166 -8.18 19.71 -5.46
N THR A 167 -8.76 19.04 -4.46
CA THR A 167 -8.05 18.10 -3.60
C THR A 167 -7.94 16.68 -4.22
N LYS A 168 -8.73 16.36 -5.23
CA LYS A 168 -8.83 15.02 -5.84
C LYS A 168 -8.23 14.92 -7.24
N VAL A 169 -8.06 16.04 -7.95
CA VAL A 169 -7.39 16.09 -9.26
C VAL A 169 -6.00 16.73 -9.18
N GLY A 170 -5.14 16.49 -10.18
CA GLY A 170 -3.86 17.17 -10.31
C GLY A 170 -2.80 16.70 -9.34
N HIS A 171 -2.74 15.40 -9.06
CA HIS A 171 -1.66 14.84 -8.27
C HIS A 171 -0.38 14.79 -9.09
N VAL A 172 0.72 15.36 -8.57
CA VAL A 172 2.07 15.19 -9.15
C VAL A 172 3.01 14.78 -8.02
N THR A 173 3.50 13.55 -8.12
CA THR A 173 4.51 13.00 -7.23
C THR A 173 5.90 13.34 -7.77
N SER A 174 6.63 14.15 -7.00
CA SER A 174 8.00 14.58 -7.28
C SER A 174 8.97 13.91 -6.32
N GLY A 175 10.16 13.54 -6.78
CA GLY A 175 11.22 12.97 -5.93
C GLY A 175 12.61 13.35 -6.41
N ASN A 176 13.52 13.62 -5.49
CA ASN A 176 14.90 14.00 -5.81
C ASN A 176 15.81 12.77 -5.80
N LEU A 177 16.63 12.62 -6.85
CA LEU A 177 17.64 11.57 -7.01
C LEU A 177 19.03 12.21 -6.97
N SER A 178 19.75 12.02 -5.86
CA SER A 178 21.10 12.55 -5.62
C SER A 178 22.14 11.43 -5.58
N LEU A 179 23.41 11.74 -5.81
CA LEU A 179 24.51 10.78 -5.63
C LEU A 179 24.95 10.69 -4.16
N THR A 180 25.30 9.49 -3.71
CA THR A 180 25.90 9.24 -2.38
C THR A 180 27.41 9.46 -2.33
N ASN A 181 28.09 9.45 -3.48
CA ASN A 181 29.54 9.63 -3.56
C ASN A 181 29.90 11.03 -4.05
N ALA A 182 30.54 11.82 -3.17
CA ALA A 182 31.09 13.14 -3.49
C ALA A 182 32.26 13.12 -4.52
N SER A 183 32.66 11.95 -5.03
CA SER A 183 33.64 11.78 -6.11
C SER A 183 33.01 11.46 -7.47
N GLY A 184 31.69 11.24 -7.54
CA GLY A 184 31.01 10.72 -8.74
C GLY A 184 31.12 9.19 -8.91
N GLY A 185 30.69 8.67 -10.06
CA GLY A 185 30.70 7.24 -10.36
C GLY A 185 29.73 6.83 -11.49
N THR A 186 29.77 5.56 -11.87
CA THR A 186 28.85 4.98 -12.88
C THR A 186 27.52 4.62 -12.26
N VAL A 187 26.45 5.21 -12.80
CA VAL A 187 25.06 5.11 -12.35
C VAL A 187 24.27 4.24 -13.33
N GLN A 188 23.53 3.22 -12.86
CA GLN A 188 22.60 2.46 -13.70
C GLN A 188 21.32 2.12 -12.94
N LEU A 189 20.19 2.70 -13.33
CA LEU A 189 18.93 2.52 -12.59
C LEU A 189 17.95 1.57 -13.29
N SER A 190 17.14 0.89 -12.49
CA SER A 190 15.87 0.29 -12.88
C SER A 190 14.73 1.16 -12.33
N ILE A 191 13.78 1.56 -13.18
CA ILE A 191 12.60 2.35 -12.77
C ILE A 191 11.33 1.54 -13.03
N TYR A 192 10.46 1.45 -12.03
CA TYR A 192 9.15 0.82 -12.20
C TYR A 192 8.16 1.78 -12.88
N SER A 193 7.65 1.40 -14.06
CA SER A 193 6.56 2.12 -14.71
C SER A 193 5.23 1.75 -14.08
N ASN A 194 4.62 2.70 -13.37
CA ASN A 194 3.25 2.58 -12.87
C ASN A 194 2.21 2.48 -14.02
N LEU A 195 2.57 2.89 -15.24
CA LEU A 195 1.69 2.81 -16.42
C LEU A 195 1.65 1.40 -17.04
N GLN A 196 2.74 0.65 -16.93
CA GLN A 196 2.90 -0.68 -17.54
C GLN A 196 3.07 -1.81 -16.51
N SER A 197 3.05 -1.49 -15.21
CA SER A 197 3.26 -2.42 -14.10
C SER A 197 4.54 -3.27 -14.26
N LYS A 198 5.63 -2.63 -14.68
CA LYS A 198 6.89 -3.32 -15.04
C LYS A 198 8.11 -2.41 -14.85
N GLU A 199 9.22 -3.00 -14.45
CA GLU A 199 10.54 -2.33 -14.42
C GLU A 199 11.19 -2.16 -15.81
N PHE A 200 11.92 -1.06 -15.94
CA PHE A 200 12.74 -0.69 -17.10
C PHE A 200 14.14 -0.27 -16.65
N THR A 201 15.14 -1.02 -17.09
CA THR A 201 16.56 -0.71 -16.85
C THR A 201 17.07 0.33 -17.85
N LEU A 202 17.72 1.36 -17.34
CA LEU A 202 18.35 2.44 -18.10
C LEU A 202 19.77 2.05 -18.56
N GLN A 203 20.29 2.81 -19.53
CA GLN A 203 21.71 2.74 -19.88
C GLN A 203 22.54 3.33 -18.74
N ALA A 204 23.73 2.77 -18.50
CA ALA A 204 24.64 3.29 -17.50
C ALA A 204 25.19 4.66 -17.92
N VAL A 205 25.19 5.63 -16.99
CA VAL A 205 25.71 6.98 -17.18
C VAL A 205 26.85 7.21 -16.19
N ASP A 206 27.97 7.73 -16.65
CA ASP A 206 29.18 7.93 -15.85
C ASP A 206 29.26 9.39 -15.38
N ILE A 207 29.20 9.63 -14.07
CA ILE A 207 29.04 10.97 -13.49
C ILE A 207 30.37 11.46 -12.92
N LYS A 208 30.92 12.56 -13.47
CA LYS A 208 32.27 13.05 -13.15
C LYS A 208 32.39 14.57 -13.17
N ALA A 209 33.20 15.10 -12.25
CA ALA A 209 33.53 16.53 -12.17
C ALA A 209 34.65 16.93 -13.15
N ASN A 210 34.48 16.61 -14.44
CA ASN A 210 35.50 16.75 -15.49
C ASN A 210 35.20 17.85 -16.53
N ASN A 211 34.28 18.77 -16.24
CA ASN A 211 33.82 19.84 -17.13
C ASN A 211 33.15 19.38 -18.45
N SER A 212 32.60 18.16 -18.49
CA SER A 212 31.84 17.66 -19.63
C SER A 212 30.35 17.50 -19.26
N ALA A 213 29.47 17.90 -20.18
CA ALA A 213 28.01 17.79 -19.97
C ALA A 213 27.54 16.33 -20.06
N GLU A 214 28.25 15.51 -20.85
CA GLU A 214 28.02 14.07 -21.03
C GLU A 214 28.27 13.27 -19.73
N ASN A 215 29.02 13.83 -18.78
CA ASN A 215 29.29 13.23 -17.47
C ASN A 215 28.55 13.95 -16.32
N GLY A 216 27.48 14.68 -16.62
CA GLY A 216 26.66 15.43 -15.66
C GLY A 216 25.32 14.77 -15.31
N MET A 217 24.62 15.32 -14.32
CA MET A 217 23.23 14.95 -14.02
C MET A 217 22.28 15.22 -15.20
N GLY A 218 22.63 16.16 -16.10
CA GLY A 218 21.93 16.38 -17.36
C GLY A 218 21.82 15.11 -18.21
N ALA A 219 22.93 14.40 -18.42
CA ALA A 219 22.96 13.15 -19.18
C ALA A 219 22.11 12.03 -18.54
N LEU A 220 22.01 12.01 -17.20
CA LEU A 220 21.12 11.08 -16.48
C LEU A 220 19.64 11.46 -16.65
N ALA A 221 19.29 12.74 -16.53
CA ALA A 221 17.93 13.21 -16.79
C ALA A 221 17.49 12.91 -18.23
N ASP A 222 18.38 13.12 -19.22
CA ASP A 222 18.12 12.79 -20.63
C ASP A 222 17.95 11.28 -20.87
N ALA A 223 18.69 10.43 -20.15
CA ALA A 223 18.51 8.98 -20.21
C ALA A 223 17.11 8.55 -19.73
N ILE A 224 16.60 9.18 -18.67
CA ILE A 224 15.25 8.94 -18.14
C ILE A 224 14.19 9.51 -19.08
N ASN A 225 14.38 10.75 -19.56
CA ASN A 225 13.45 11.41 -20.48
C ASN A 225 13.30 10.70 -21.82
N LYS A 226 14.30 9.95 -22.30
CA LYS A 226 14.18 9.07 -23.48
C LYS A 226 13.15 7.95 -23.31
N LEU A 227 12.75 7.62 -22.09
CA LEU A 227 11.72 6.64 -21.77
C LEU A 227 10.47 7.29 -21.13
N SER A 228 10.32 8.62 -21.16
CA SER A 228 9.21 9.32 -20.47
C SER A 228 7.82 8.85 -20.90
N ASP A 229 7.62 8.61 -22.21
CA ASP A 229 6.37 8.09 -22.79
C ASP A 229 5.99 6.69 -22.25
N VAL A 230 7.00 5.92 -21.85
CA VAL A 230 6.92 4.50 -21.41
C VAL A 230 6.80 4.43 -19.87
N LEU A 231 7.51 5.31 -19.17
CA LEU A 231 7.55 5.39 -17.70
C LEU A 231 6.41 6.21 -17.12
N GLY A 232 5.93 7.24 -17.84
CA GLY A 232 5.07 8.29 -17.28
C GLY A 232 5.81 9.26 -16.34
N ILE A 233 7.14 9.21 -16.34
CA ILE A 233 8.04 9.99 -15.47
C ILE A 233 8.86 10.93 -16.33
N SER A 234 8.95 12.18 -15.91
CA SER A 234 9.84 13.21 -16.47
C SER A 234 10.97 13.51 -15.48
N ALA A 235 12.14 13.88 -15.98
CA ALA A 235 13.33 14.15 -15.18
C ALA A 235 13.93 15.52 -15.53
N SER A 236 14.40 16.25 -14.52
CA SER A 236 15.13 17.51 -14.69
C SER A 236 16.39 17.51 -13.84
N ALA A 237 17.55 17.76 -14.44
CA ALA A 237 18.77 17.97 -13.69
C ALA A 237 18.75 19.36 -13.03
N VAL A 238 19.04 19.42 -11.73
CA VAL A 238 19.14 20.65 -10.94
C VAL A 238 20.51 20.67 -10.30
N VAL A 239 21.42 21.46 -10.88
CA VAL A 239 22.80 21.60 -10.40
C VAL A 239 23.03 23.04 -9.99
N GLU A 240 22.78 23.31 -8.71
CA GLU A 240 22.94 24.62 -8.09
C GLU A 240 23.78 24.53 -6.82
N SER A 241 24.58 25.55 -6.55
CA SER A 241 25.37 25.69 -5.33
C SER A 241 25.25 27.11 -4.79
N LYS A 242 25.11 27.27 -3.47
CA LYS A 242 25.00 28.57 -2.79
C LYS A 242 26.09 28.70 -1.73
N SER A 243 26.66 29.89 -1.56
CA SER A 243 27.55 30.15 -0.43
C SER A 243 26.80 30.11 0.90
N SER A 244 27.44 29.67 1.98
CA SER A 244 26.80 29.58 3.31
C SER A 244 26.66 30.94 4.00
N ALA A 245 27.36 31.96 3.50
CA ALA A 245 27.32 33.34 3.94
C ALA A 245 27.35 34.28 2.73
N ALA A 246 27.06 35.56 2.98
CA ALA A 246 27.22 36.61 1.97
C ALA A 246 28.70 36.81 1.59
N VAL A 247 28.96 37.22 0.35
CA VAL A 247 30.31 37.45 -0.17
C VAL A 247 31.02 38.52 0.67
N ALA A 248 32.15 38.16 1.29
CA ALA A 248 32.95 39.09 2.08
C ALA A 248 33.87 39.94 1.21
N ALA A 249 34.24 41.11 1.72
CA ALA A 249 35.28 41.93 1.10
C ALA A 249 36.65 41.23 1.24
N GLY A 250 37.40 41.09 0.15
CA GLY A 250 38.68 40.37 0.15
C GLY A 250 39.23 40.14 -1.25
N SER A 251 40.04 39.12 -1.42
CA SER A 251 40.48 38.64 -2.73
C SER A 251 40.51 37.12 -2.78
N THR A 252 40.15 36.53 -3.92
CA THR A 252 40.32 35.10 -4.17
C THR A 252 41.80 34.76 -4.43
N GLY A 253 42.18 33.50 -4.24
CA GLY A 253 43.50 32.98 -4.55
C GLY A 253 43.80 33.03 -6.05
N SER A 254 45.08 33.13 -6.41
CA SER A 254 45.55 33.10 -7.80
C SER A 254 45.26 31.76 -8.51
N ASP A 255 45.00 30.71 -7.73
CA ASP A 255 44.66 29.35 -8.12
C ASP A 255 43.14 29.10 -8.21
N PHE A 256 42.30 30.09 -7.89
CA PHE A 256 40.84 29.98 -7.96
C PHE A 256 40.37 29.57 -9.37
N ALA A 257 39.68 28.43 -9.44
CA ALA A 257 39.25 27.81 -10.69
C ALA A 257 37.87 27.14 -10.53
N ILE A 258 37.11 27.12 -11.61
CA ILE A 258 35.79 26.50 -11.69
C ILE A 258 35.81 25.48 -12.83
N ASN A 259 35.45 24.23 -12.54
CA ASN A 259 35.56 23.07 -13.45
C ASN A 259 36.94 22.96 -14.13
N GLY A 260 38.01 23.28 -13.39
CA GLY A 260 39.39 23.27 -13.90
C GLY A 260 39.78 24.49 -14.74
N VAL A 261 38.85 25.41 -15.02
CA VAL A 261 39.13 26.68 -15.71
C VAL A 261 39.53 27.74 -14.68
N SER A 262 40.75 28.26 -14.79
CA SER A 262 41.24 29.32 -13.88
C SER A 262 40.48 30.63 -14.08
N ILE A 263 39.90 31.12 -12.99
CA ILE A 263 39.29 32.45 -12.87
C ILE A 263 40.35 33.45 -12.34
N GLY A 264 41.22 32.98 -11.44
CA GLY A 264 42.33 33.75 -10.88
C GLY A 264 41.93 34.61 -9.66
N ALA A 265 42.85 35.50 -9.27
CA ALA A 265 42.65 36.39 -8.14
C ALA A 265 41.72 37.56 -8.49
N VAL A 266 40.57 37.62 -7.83
CA VAL A 266 39.54 38.64 -8.00
C VAL A 266 39.34 39.34 -6.66
N THR A 267 39.56 40.65 -6.62
CA THR A 267 39.24 41.48 -5.45
C THR A 267 37.76 41.79 -5.44
N THR A 268 37.11 41.58 -4.30
CA THR A 268 35.66 41.73 -4.11
C THR A 268 35.37 42.72 -2.99
N VAL A 269 34.28 43.47 -3.12
CA VAL A 269 33.69 44.21 -1.98
C VAL A 269 32.61 43.37 -1.29
N ALA A 270 32.14 43.82 -0.13
CA ALA A 270 31.06 43.14 0.57
C ALA A 270 29.79 43.01 -0.31
N ASN A 271 29.16 41.85 -0.25
CA ASN A 271 28.01 41.43 -1.06
C ASN A 271 28.25 41.49 -2.59
N ASP A 272 29.52 41.45 -3.05
CA ASP A 272 29.91 41.66 -4.46
C ASP A 272 29.21 42.88 -5.09
N SER A 273 29.12 44.00 -4.33
CA SER A 273 28.34 45.18 -4.73
C SER A 273 28.85 45.89 -6.00
N ASP A 274 30.10 45.61 -6.42
CA ASP A 274 30.68 46.03 -7.70
C ASP A 274 30.49 44.98 -8.83
N GLY A 275 29.99 43.80 -8.50
CA GLY A 275 29.79 42.66 -9.36
C GLY A 275 31.11 42.06 -9.88
N ALA A 276 32.23 42.28 -9.19
CA ALA A 276 33.55 41.87 -9.67
C ALA A 276 33.68 40.34 -9.75
N LEU A 277 33.21 39.61 -8.73
CA LEU A 277 33.23 38.15 -8.69
C LEU A 277 32.29 37.56 -9.73
N VAL A 278 31.05 38.03 -9.79
CA VAL A 278 30.04 37.57 -10.75
C VAL A 278 30.51 37.80 -12.20
N LYS A 279 31.11 38.95 -12.52
CA LYS A 279 31.66 39.22 -13.86
C LYS A 279 32.86 38.32 -14.17
N ALA A 280 33.78 38.11 -13.23
CA ALA A 280 34.96 37.29 -13.44
C ALA A 280 34.59 35.84 -13.79
N ILE A 281 33.58 35.28 -13.09
CA ILE A 281 33.03 33.95 -13.37
C ILE A 281 32.25 33.95 -14.70
N ASN A 282 31.32 34.89 -14.90
CA ASN A 282 30.45 34.89 -16.09
C ASN A 282 31.18 35.17 -17.41
N ASN A 283 32.33 35.85 -17.37
CA ASN A 283 33.21 35.99 -18.53
C ASN A 283 33.82 34.65 -19.01
N LYS A 284 33.68 33.58 -18.23
CA LYS A 284 34.20 32.23 -18.49
C LYS A 284 33.13 31.14 -18.58
N THR A 285 31.85 31.49 -18.56
CA THR A 285 30.72 30.55 -18.68
C THR A 285 30.78 29.66 -19.94
N SER A 286 31.33 30.14 -21.07
CA SER A 286 31.54 29.29 -22.26
C SER A 286 32.50 28.13 -22.04
N ASP A 287 33.47 28.33 -21.14
CA ASP A 287 34.61 27.43 -20.94
C ASP A 287 34.29 26.42 -19.82
N HIS A 288 33.51 26.82 -18.80
CA HIS A 288 33.17 25.98 -17.64
C HIS A 288 31.67 25.65 -17.46
N GLY A 289 30.77 26.18 -18.30
CA GLY A 289 29.33 25.85 -18.32
C GLY A 289 28.51 26.29 -17.10
N ILE A 290 28.99 27.28 -16.35
CA ILE A 290 28.39 27.72 -15.07
C ILE A 290 28.12 29.22 -15.10
N SER A 291 26.96 29.63 -14.60
CA SER A 291 26.57 31.03 -14.39
C SER A 291 26.61 31.35 -12.89
N ALA A 292 27.08 32.54 -12.56
CA ALA A 292 27.08 33.12 -11.23
C ALA A 292 26.05 34.24 -11.12
N SER A 293 25.37 34.33 -9.98
CA SER A 293 24.57 35.49 -9.57
C SER A 293 24.69 35.72 -8.07
N VAL A 294 24.46 36.94 -7.61
CA VAL A 294 24.43 37.28 -6.18
C VAL A 294 23.04 37.81 -5.83
N GLY A 295 22.45 37.27 -4.77
CA GLY A 295 21.13 37.69 -4.28
C GLY A 295 21.16 39.04 -3.56
N ALA A 296 19.98 39.58 -3.24
CA ALA A 296 19.86 40.80 -2.42
C ALA A 296 20.34 40.60 -0.96
N ASP A 297 20.50 39.35 -0.55
CA ASP A 297 21.12 38.87 0.68
C ASP A 297 22.67 38.81 0.61
N GLY A 298 23.26 39.06 -0.56
CA GLY A 298 24.70 38.98 -0.79
C GLY A 298 25.24 37.56 -0.99
N ILE A 299 24.37 36.53 -1.05
CA ILE A 299 24.76 35.13 -1.22
C ILE A 299 25.11 34.87 -2.70
N LEU A 300 26.26 34.24 -2.95
CA LEU A 300 26.66 33.79 -4.29
C LEU A 300 25.94 32.49 -4.63
N LYS A 301 25.20 32.49 -5.74
CA LYS A 301 24.59 31.33 -6.37
C LYS A 301 25.36 30.98 -7.64
N LEU A 302 25.78 29.72 -7.77
CA LEU A 302 26.30 29.13 -8.99
C LEU A 302 25.26 28.16 -9.56
N THR A 303 25.01 28.22 -10.86
CA THR A 303 24.10 27.29 -11.57
C THR A 303 24.77 26.76 -12.83
N SER A 304 24.64 25.45 -13.10
CA SER A 304 24.91 24.90 -14.44
C SER A 304 23.62 24.88 -15.25
N SER A 305 23.68 25.41 -16.48
CA SER A 305 22.54 25.43 -17.42
C SER A 305 22.34 24.13 -18.19
N ASP A 306 23.34 23.24 -18.19
CA ASP A 306 23.38 21.99 -18.94
C ASP A 306 23.50 20.74 -18.04
N GLY A 307 23.36 20.92 -16.73
CA GLY A 307 23.39 19.84 -15.74
C GLY A 307 24.77 19.20 -15.55
N ARG A 308 25.86 19.83 -15.98
CA ARG A 308 27.23 19.41 -15.62
C ARG A 308 27.52 19.70 -14.15
N ALA A 309 28.37 18.89 -13.52
CA ALA A 309 28.79 19.12 -12.14
C ALA A 309 29.48 20.49 -11.96
N ILE A 310 29.32 21.08 -10.78
CA ILE A 310 30.05 22.26 -10.33
C ILE A 310 31.23 21.78 -9.47
N SER A 311 32.45 22.13 -9.86
CA SER A 311 33.66 21.85 -9.10
C SER A 311 34.43 23.16 -8.90
N VAL A 312 34.46 23.66 -7.67
CA VAL A 312 35.20 24.85 -7.29
C VAL A 312 36.51 24.42 -6.63
N THR A 313 37.63 24.92 -7.15
CA THR A 313 38.98 24.56 -6.70
C THR A 313 39.85 25.81 -6.54
N GLY A 314 40.95 25.65 -5.79
CA GLY A 314 41.84 26.76 -5.42
C GLY A 314 41.32 27.61 -4.25
N GLY A 315 42.05 28.67 -3.90
CA GLY A 315 41.80 29.48 -2.71
C GLY A 315 40.53 30.33 -2.79
N THR A 316 39.40 29.83 -2.28
CA THR A 316 38.16 30.60 -2.11
C THR A 316 38.20 31.61 -0.96
N GLY A 317 39.19 31.47 -0.06
CA GLY A 317 39.61 32.47 0.92
C GLY A 317 38.53 32.92 1.92
N ALA A 318 38.73 34.10 2.50
CA ALA A 318 37.73 34.74 3.36
C ALA A 318 36.49 35.23 2.58
N VAL A 319 36.64 35.46 1.27
CA VAL A 319 35.60 35.98 0.36
C VAL A 319 34.33 35.11 0.37
N LEU A 320 34.50 33.79 0.42
CA LEU A 320 33.40 32.82 0.45
C LEU A 320 33.20 32.16 1.84
N ALA A 321 33.82 32.72 2.89
CA ALA A 321 33.75 32.22 4.26
C ALA A 321 34.04 30.70 4.45
N GLY A 322 34.88 30.12 3.58
CA GLY A 322 35.17 28.68 3.58
C GLY A 322 34.05 27.78 3.02
N SER A 323 33.06 28.35 2.31
CA SER A 323 31.99 27.59 1.65
C SER A 323 32.54 26.56 0.67
N GLN A 324 32.21 25.28 0.86
CA GLN A 324 32.41 24.25 -0.15
C GLN A 324 31.30 24.37 -1.21
N MET A 325 31.66 24.87 -2.39
CA MET A 325 30.69 25.15 -3.46
C MET A 325 30.67 24.09 -4.58
N SER A 326 31.41 22.99 -4.44
CA SER A 326 31.40 21.86 -5.38
C SER A 326 30.17 20.96 -5.15
N THR A 327 29.44 20.63 -6.20
CA THR A 327 28.27 19.75 -6.17
C THR A 327 28.03 19.09 -7.52
N PHE A 328 27.54 17.85 -7.51
CA PHE A 328 27.02 17.19 -8.71
C PHE A 328 25.57 17.58 -9.01
N GLY A 329 24.86 18.17 -8.03
CA GLY A 329 23.42 18.41 -8.09
C GLY A 329 22.60 17.14 -7.91
N HIS A 330 21.34 17.19 -8.33
CA HIS A 330 20.38 16.09 -8.27
C HIS A 330 19.54 16.03 -9.55
N VAL A 331 18.87 14.91 -9.78
CA VAL A 331 17.82 14.77 -10.81
C VAL A 331 16.46 14.76 -10.11
N GLN A 332 15.65 15.79 -10.37
CA GLN A 332 14.27 15.86 -9.90
C GLN A 332 13.37 15.06 -10.86
N LEU A 333 12.81 13.96 -10.37
CA LEU A 333 11.81 13.15 -11.05
C LEU A 333 10.41 13.70 -10.76
N LYS A 334 9.52 13.69 -11.77
CA LYS A 334 8.12 14.11 -11.66
C LYS A 334 7.23 13.12 -12.41
N GLN A 335 6.24 12.55 -11.71
CA GLN A 335 5.23 11.65 -12.25
C GLN A 335 3.83 12.22 -12.02
N ALA A 336 2.95 12.09 -13.02
CA ALA A 336 1.53 12.36 -12.84
C ALA A 336 0.84 11.26 -12.02
N GLY A 337 -0.13 11.64 -11.20
CA GLY A 337 -0.80 10.77 -10.24
C GLY A 337 -0.13 10.74 -8.86
N SER A 338 -0.74 9.99 -7.94
CA SER A 338 -0.28 9.81 -6.54
C SER A 338 0.47 8.50 -6.30
N ASN A 339 0.89 7.81 -7.36
CA ASN A 339 1.58 6.52 -7.26
C ASN A 339 3.06 6.74 -6.89
N GLU A 340 3.62 5.83 -6.10
CA GLU A 340 4.98 5.96 -5.61
C GLU A 340 6.03 5.85 -6.72
N LEU A 341 7.10 6.64 -6.59
CA LEU A 341 8.31 6.53 -7.40
C LEU A 341 9.18 5.40 -6.83
N LEU A 342 9.26 4.29 -7.57
CA LEU A 342 10.10 3.14 -7.24
C LEU A 342 11.28 3.08 -8.21
N VAL A 343 12.47 3.27 -7.64
CA VAL A 343 13.75 3.36 -8.37
C VAL A 343 14.79 2.51 -7.63
N THR A 344 15.49 1.66 -8.36
CA THR A 344 16.50 0.74 -7.84
C THR A 344 17.83 1.00 -8.57
N ASP A 345 18.94 1.21 -7.85
CA ASP A 345 20.27 1.18 -8.47
C ASP A 345 20.70 -0.27 -8.72
N LEU A 346 21.01 -0.57 -9.98
CA LEU A 346 21.44 -1.89 -10.44
C LEU A 346 22.97 -1.99 -10.52
N ALA A 347 23.70 -0.86 -10.45
CA ALA A 347 25.16 -0.82 -10.43
C ALA A 347 25.76 -0.93 -9.02
N GLY A 348 24.95 -0.78 -7.96
CA GLY A 348 25.40 -0.75 -6.56
C GLY A 348 26.42 0.36 -6.30
N GLY A 349 26.30 1.48 -7.03
CA GLY A 349 27.41 2.37 -7.34
C GLY A 349 27.00 3.83 -7.31
N SER A 350 27.11 4.45 -6.14
CA SER A 350 27.09 5.93 -5.95
C SER A 350 25.81 6.68 -6.37
N ALA A 351 24.85 6.03 -7.00
CA ALA A 351 23.77 6.66 -7.77
C ALA A 351 22.57 7.15 -6.96
N THR A 352 22.29 6.48 -5.84
CA THR A 352 21.03 6.62 -5.12
C THR A 352 21.28 7.03 -3.68
N ASP A 353 21.00 8.29 -3.40
CA ASP A 353 20.74 8.81 -2.07
C ASP A 353 19.50 8.13 -1.46
N PHE A 354 19.74 6.95 -0.90
CA PHE A 354 18.98 6.42 0.25
C PHE A 354 19.73 6.73 1.56
N THR A 355 20.67 7.69 1.55
CA THR A 355 21.37 8.14 2.74
C THR A 355 20.54 9.19 3.45
N THR A 356 19.52 8.72 4.15
CA THR A 356 19.09 9.39 5.37
C THR A 356 20.31 9.48 6.30
N ASN A 357 21.01 10.62 6.27
CA ASN A 357 21.87 11.03 7.38
C ASN A 357 20.94 11.17 8.58
N VAL A 358 20.84 10.08 9.36
CA VAL A 358 19.94 10.01 10.50
C VAL A 358 20.39 11.06 11.50
N THR A 359 19.62 12.14 11.57
CA THR A 359 19.78 13.23 12.54
C THR A 359 18.62 13.10 13.51
N THR A 360 18.79 12.30 14.54
CA THR A 360 17.74 12.12 15.55
C THR A 360 17.84 13.22 16.60
N GLY A 361 16.74 13.93 16.85
CA GLY A 361 16.64 14.86 17.98
C GLY A 361 16.42 14.20 19.35
N SER A 362 16.14 12.89 19.37
CA SER A 362 15.80 12.09 20.56
C SER A 362 16.30 10.65 20.41
N ALA A 363 16.55 9.95 21.52
CA ALA A 363 17.04 8.57 21.54
C ALA A 363 16.23 7.63 20.62
N MET A 364 16.91 6.78 19.85
CA MET A 364 16.31 5.80 18.95
C MET A 364 16.80 4.38 19.23
N SER A 365 16.03 3.37 18.80
CA SER A 365 16.49 1.98 18.77
C SER A 365 16.32 1.43 17.36
N THR A 366 17.39 0.89 16.75
CA THR A 366 17.26 0.05 15.56
C THR A 366 17.15 -1.42 15.97
N THR A 367 16.31 -2.17 15.27
CA THR A 367 16.07 -3.61 15.53
C THR A 367 16.59 -4.52 14.41
N ILE A 368 17.27 -3.95 13.40
CA ILE A 368 17.81 -4.61 12.21
C ILE A 368 19.17 -3.97 11.88
N ASP A 369 20.10 -4.76 11.32
CA ASP A 369 21.40 -4.31 10.86
C ASP A 369 21.29 -3.11 9.90
N SER A 370 22.05 -2.05 10.19
CA SER A 370 21.92 -0.77 9.48
C SER A 370 23.28 -0.28 9.01
N THR A 371 23.41 0.12 7.73
CA THR A 371 24.62 0.82 7.28
C THR A 371 24.43 2.33 7.48
N LEU A 372 25.03 2.88 8.52
CA LEU A 372 24.99 4.32 8.78
C LEU A 372 26.00 5.05 7.90
N ALA A 373 25.53 6.01 7.13
CA ALA A 373 26.37 6.91 6.34
C ALA A 373 27.32 7.73 7.23
N ALA A 374 28.49 8.07 6.68
CA ALA A 374 29.43 8.98 7.32
C ALA A 374 28.79 10.36 7.52
N GLY A 375 28.77 10.86 8.75
CA GLY A 375 28.12 12.14 9.09
C GLY A 375 26.70 12.04 9.65
N SER A 376 26.14 10.84 9.85
CA SER A 376 24.93 10.65 10.67
C SER A 376 25.12 11.21 12.10
N THR A 377 24.08 11.78 12.70
CA THR A 377 24.11 12.31 14.08
C THR A 377 23.03 11.67 14.95
N ILE A 378 23.48 10.75 15.80
CA ILE A 378 22.60 9.96 16.66
C ILE A 378 22.46 10.65 18.03
N ALA A 379 21.24 10.69 18.55
CA ALA A 379 20.95 11.22 19.88
C ALA A 379 21.54 10.34 20.98
N THR A 380 21.78 10.94 22.14
CA THR A 380 22.23 10.25 23.34
C THR A 380 21.28 9.10 23.73
N ALA A 381 21.84 8.02 24.29
CA ALA A 381 21.11 6.81 24.71
C ALA A 381 20.38 6.03 23.59
N SER A 382 20.84 6.14 22.34
CA SER A 382 20.34 5.33 21.24
C SER A 382 21.03 3.96 21.15
N THR A 383 20.27 2.92 20.82
CA THR A 383 20.75 1.53 20.66
C THR A 383 20.76 1.13 19.18
N LEU A 384 21.87 0.56 18.71
CA LEU A 384 22.02 0.11 17.32
C LEU A 384 22.10 -1.42 17.29
N ALA A 385 21.25 -2.05 16.48
CA ALA A 385 21.21 -3.50 16.29
C ALA A 385 22.49 -4.08 15.66
N ALA A 386 22.66 -5.40 15.84
CA ALA A 386 23.80 -6.18 15.37
C ALA A 386 24.12 -5.99 13.89
N GLY A 387 25.38 -6.14 13.50
CA GLY A 387 25.83 -6.00 12.11
C GLY A 387 25.87 -4.56 11.57
N THR A 388 25.44 -3.57 12.38
CA THR A 388 25.42 -2.16 11.97
C THR A 388 26.81 -1.65 11.60
N THR A 389 26.95 -1.19 10.35
CA THR A 389 28.22 -0.71 9.80
C THR A 389 28.26 0.81 9.81
N ILE A 390 29.23 1.41 10.51
CA ILE A 390 29.38 2.87 10.59
C ILE A 390 30.38 3.35 9.53
N GLY A 391 29.89 4.14 8.58
CA GLY A 391 30.60 4.48 7.34
C GLY A 391 31.76 5.47 7.47
N GLY A 392 31.95 6.14 8.60
CA GLY A 392 33.00 7.14 8.77
C GLY A 392 33.00 7.85 10.13
N ASN A 393 33.47 9.10 10.15
CA ASN A 393 33.64 9.86 11.38
C ASN A 393 32.28 10.35 11.92
N LEU A 394 31.91 9.90 13.11
CA LEU A 394 30.66 10.27 13.81
C LEU A 394 30.87 11.61 14.53
N VAL A 395 30.85 12.71 13.78
CA VAL A 395 31.10 14.06 14.32
C VAL A 395 29.81 14.64 14.92
N GLY A 396 29.61 14.43 16.22
CA GLY A 396 28.68 15.24 17.01
C GLY A 396 29.33 16.52 17.53
N ASP A 397 28.50 17.52 17.83
CA ASP A 397 28.91 18.79 18.44
C ASP A 397 29.63 18.57 19.80
N THR A 398 30.40 19.58 20.18
CA THR A 398 31.45 19.73 21.20
C THR A 398 31.21 19.25 22.64
N ASN A 399 30.15 18.49 22.94
CA ASN A 399 29.90 17.90 24.28
C ASN A 399 29.30 16.49 24.21
N PHE A 400 30.15 15.46 24.01
CA PHE A 400 29.75 14.06 24.23
C PHE A 400 29.94 13.64 25.69
N ALA A 401 28.82 13.42 26.39
CA ALA A 401 28.77 12.67 27.64
C ALA A 401 27.60 11.67 27.58
N ALA A 402 27.93 10.37 27.60
CA ALA A 402 27.03 9.21 27.43
C ALA A 402 26.32 9.08 26.06
N ASN A 403 26.00 7.89 25.55
CA ASN A 403 26.49 6.51 25.74
C ASN A 403 26.12 5.80 24.43
N ILE A 404 27.04 5.09 23.77
CA ILE A 404 26.70 4.20 22.64
C ILE A 404 26.69 2.77 23.18
N VAL A 405 25.58 2.07 22.96
CA VAL A 405 25.42 0.62 23.18
C VAL A 405 25.18 0.01 21.80
N GLY A 406 26.22 -0.59 21.23
CA GLY A 406 26.12 -1.35 19.97
C GLY A 406 25.93 -2.82 20.29
N THR A 407 24.78 -3.39 19.91
CA THR A 407 24.46 -4.78 20.25
C THR A 407 25.04 -5.75 19.20
N PHE A 408 26.28 -6.19 19.41
CA PHE A 408 27.06 -7.19 18.64
C PHE A 408 27.50 -6.83 17.19
N ASP A 409 28.61 -7.43 16.74
CA ASP A 409 29.15 -7.42 15.36
C ASP A 409 29.19 -6.06 14.61
N SER A 410 29.55 -4.97 15.29
CA SER A 410 29.73 -3.67 14.65
C SER A 410 31.13 -3.53 14.02
N THR A 411 31.21 -3.21 12.72
CA THR A 411 32.49 -2.85 12.07
C THR A 411 32.72 -1.34 12.16
N ILE A 412 33.70 -0.95 12.97
CA ILE A 412 34.09 0.45 13.20
C ILE A 412 35.34 0.76 12.37
N LYS A 413 35.17 1.66 11.37
CA LYS A 413 36.24 2.01 10.42
C LYS A 413 37.26 2.99 11.02
N ALA A 414 38.43 3.06 10.40
CA ALA A 414 39.54 3.91 10.84
C ALA A 414 39.15 5.39 10.87
N GLY A 415 39.53 6.08 11.95
CA GLY A 415 39.26 7.51 12.14
C GLY A 415 37.93 7.86 12.83
N SER A 416 37.10 6.89 13.22
CA SER A 416 35.95 7.15 14.09
C SER A 416 36.39 7.67 15.48
N THR A 417 35.58 8.51 16.09
CA THR A 417 35.72 8.96 17.49
C THR A 417 34.50 8.48 18.28
N ILE A 418 34.70 7.87 19.45
CA ILE A 418 33.64 7.33 20.31
C ILE A 418 33.78 7.95 21.71
N GLY A 419 32.65 8.27 22.34
CA GLY A 419 32.63 8.84 23.70
C GLY A 419 33.06 7.83 24.76
N GLY A 420 33.78 8.30 25.79
CA GLY A 420 34.54 7.46 26.73
C GLY A 420 33.78 6.26 27.32
N THR A 421 32.54 6.46 27.76
CA THR A 421 31.72 5.44 28.46
C THR A 421 30.92 4.50 27.54
N SER A 422 31.32 4.32 26.28
CA SER A 422 30.60 3.47 25.33
C SER A 422 30.98 1.98 25.49
N THR A 423 29.98 1.11 25.49
CA THR A 423 30.16 -0.35 25.55
C THR A 423 30.10 -0.93 24.15
N ILE A 424 31.12 -1.74 23.81
CA ILE A 424 31.20 -2.48 22.55
C ILE A 424 31.14 -3.97 22.88
N GLU A 425 30.13 -4.62 22.31
CA GLU A 425 29.86 -6.05 22.55
C GLU A 425 30.66 -6.95 21.60
N SER A 426 30.67 -8.25 21.87
CA SER A 426 31.59 -9.22 21.27
C SER A 426 31.50 -9.28 19.74
N GLY A 427 32.60 -9.70 19.09
CA GLY A 427 32.68 -9.84 17.63
C GLY A 427 32.91 -8.55 16.83
N SER A 428 32.68 -7.38 17.45
CA SER A 428 32.94 -6.07 16.84
C SER A 428 34.40 -5.88 16.39
N VAL A 429 34.59 -5.42 15.14
CA VAL A 429 35.91 -5.23 14.53
C VAL A 429 36.30 -3.75 14.54
N LEU A 430 37.38 -3.42 15.25
CA LEU A 430 37.93 -2.06 15.33
C LEU A 430 39.12 -1.92 14.37
N GLY A 431 38.91 -1.22 13.25
CA GLY A 431 39.93 -1.03 12.22
C GLY A 431 40.78 0.23 12.42
N GLY A 432 42.07 0.06 12.74
CA GLY A 432 43.09 1.11 12.61
C GLY A 432 43.16 2.14 13.75
N LYS A 433 43.89 3.24 13.50
CA LYS A 433 44.19 4.26 14.52
C LYS A 433 42.92 4.94 15.04
N PHE A 434 42.64 4.71 16.32
CA PHE A 434 41.46 5.16 17.04
C PHE A 434 41.87 6.09 18.20
N THR A 435 41.11 7.14 18.48
CA THR A 435 41.42 8.13 19.53
C THR A 435 40.23 8.32 20.46
N THR A 436 40.35 7.90 21.72
CA THR A 436 39.29 8.07 22.73
C THR A 436 39.32 9.46 23.37
N SER A 437 38.18 10.13 23.45
CA SER A 437 38.02 11.32 24.29
C SER A 437 37.66 10.90 25.72
N ALA A 438 38.70 10.70 26.54
CA ALA A 438 38.73 10.56 28.02
C ALA A 438 37.78 9.55 28.73
N ALA A 439 38.37 8.80 29.66
CA ALA A 439 37.78 7.92 30.68
C ALA A 439 37.14 6.58 30.22
N THR A 440 37.83 5.49 30.64
CA THR A 440 37.35 4.12 30.94
C THR A 440 36.45 3.40 29.92
N TYR A 441 36.99 2.36 29.30
CA TYR A 441 36.29 1.50 28.34
C TYR A 441 36.12 0.06 28.87
N THR A 442 35.01 -0.59 28.49
CA THR A 442 34.72 -2.00 28.79
C THR A 442 34.26 -2.71 27.51
N THR A 443 35.05 -3.66 27.04
CA THR A 443 34.56 -4.73 26.14
C THR A 443 33.72 -5.70 26.95
N THR A 444 32.62 -6.21 26.41
CA THR A 444 31.85 -7.31 27.05
C THR A 444 32.08 -8.69 26.38
N GLY A 445 33.04 -8.78 25.47
CA GLY A 445 33.55 -10.06 24.94
C GLY A 445 34.71 -9.87 23.95
N ALA A 446 35.09 -10.94 23.26
CA ALA A 446 36.26 -10.99 22.38
C ALA A 446 36.24 -9.91 21.28
N ALA A 447 37.20 -8.98 21.35
CA ALA A 447 37.44 -7.95 20.35
C ALA A 447 38.77 -8.17 19.61
N LEU A 448 38.86 -7.73 18.36
CA LEU A 448 40.09 -7.77 17.56
C LEU A 448 40.76 -6.39 17.56
N LEU A 449 41.85 -6.24 18.32
CA LEU A 449 42.62 -4.98 18.35
C LEU A 449 43.70 -5.00 17.28
N THR A 450 43.74 -3.94 16.48
CA THR A 450 44.66 -3.76 15.35
C THR A 450 45.69 -2.64 15.62
N ALA A 451 46.75 -2.60 14.81
CA ALA A 451 47.92 -1.75 15.07
C ALA A 451 47.58 -0.25 15.16
N GLY A 452 48.12 0.42 16.20
CA GLY A 452 47.88 1.84 16.47
C GLY A 452 46.73 2.14 17.43
N THR A 453 46.18 1.13 18.10
CA THR A 453 45.24 1.32 19.23
C THR A 453 46.02 1.75 20.48
N THR A 454 45.60 2.83 21.14
CA THR A 454 46.09 3.27 22.46
C THR A 454 44.96 3.24 23.47
N LEU A 455 45.15 2.57 24.61
CA LEU A 455 44.12 2.43 25.65
C LEU A 455 44.35 3.43 26.79
N ALA A 456 43.25 3.97 27.31
CA ALA A 456 43.27 4.76 28.54
C ALA A 456 43.41 3.86 29.79
N GLY A 457 44.03 4.40 30.84
CA GLY A 457 44.14 3.71 32.13
C GLY A 457 42.77 3.40 32.74
N GLY A 458 42.64 2.20 33.33
CA GLY A 458 41.40 1.69 33.93
C GLY A 458 40.48 0.92 32.98
N SER A 459 40.86 0.72 31.71
CA SER A 459 40.06 -0.05 30.75
C SER A 459 40.01 -1.55 31.09
N THR A 460 38.85 -2.17 30.91
CA THR A 460 38.59 -3.60 31.15
C THR A 460 38.50 -4.37 29.83
N LEU A 461 39.35 -5.39 29.67
CA LEU A 461 39.36 -6.27 28.50
C LEU A 461 38.74 -7.63 28.87
N ALA A 462 37.77 -8.05 28.08
CA ALA A 462 37.04 -9.30 28.24
C ALA A 462 37.82 -10.50 27.67
N ALA A 463 37.46 -11.68 28.17
CA ALA A 463 37.99 -12.95 27.73
C ALA A 463 37.92 -13.12 26.20
N GLY A 464 38.98 -13.69 25.62
CA GLY A 464 39.08 -13.96 24.18
C GLY A 464 39.50 -12.75 23.33
N THR A 465 39.74 -11.57 23.91
CA THR A 465 40.31 -10.42 23.17
C THR A 465 41.68 -10.80 22.56
N VAL A 466 41.83 -10.63 21.24
CA VAL A 466 43.05 -11.01 20.50
C VAL A 466 43.84 -9.77 20.11
N ILE A 467 45.05 -9.67 20.63
CA ILE A 467 46.00 -8.59 20.32
C ILE A 467 46.85 -9.03 19.13
N THR A 468 46.59 -8.49 17.94
CA THR A 468 47.23 -8.97 16.69
C THR A 468 48.65 -8.46 16.46
N GLN A 469 49.01 -7.33 17.07
CA GLN A 469 50.36 -6.74 17.11
C GLN A 469 50.56 -6.03 18.46
N ASP A 470 51.82 -5.77 18.83
CA ASP A 470 52.21 -5.17 20.11
C ASP A 470 51.37 -3.93 20.47
N LEU A 471 50.78 -3.96 21.67
CA LEU A 471 49.88 -2.95 22.21
C LEU A 471 50.58 -2.18 23.32
N ILE A 472 50.56 -0.84 23.28
CA ILE A 472 51.21 0.01 24.28
C ILE A 472 50.14 0.59 25.21
N ASP A 473 50.32 0.40 26.51
CA ASP A 473 49.41 0.91 27.54
C ASP A 473 49.63 2.41 27.83
N ALA A 474 48.82 2.99 28.72
CA ALA A 474 48.91 4.40 29.10
C ALA A 474 50.21 4.79 29.84
N ASN A 475 51.00 3.82 30.31
CA ASN A 475 52.27 4.02 31.02
C ASN A 475 53.50 3.80 30.11
N GLY A 476 53.30 3.20 28.93
CA GLY A 476 54.36 2.85 27.98
C GLY A 476 54.78 1.37 28.01
N ASP A 477 54.10 0.53 28.80
CA ASP A 477 54.36 -0.91 28.85
C ASP A 477 53.75 -1.62 27.63
N THR A 478 54.45 -2.65 27.14
CA THR A 478 54.08 -3.35 25.89
C THR A 478 53.45 -4.72 26.17
N ILE A 479 52.19 -4.88 25.77
CA ILE A 479 51.49 -6.17 25.74
C ILE A 479 51.74 -6.80 24.37
N ALA A 480 52.50 -7.89 24.34
CA ALA A 480 53.05 -8.47 23.12
C ALA A 480 52.00 -9.10 22.19
N ALA A 481 52.25 -9.01 20.88
CA ALA A 481 51.47 -9.61 19.80
C ALA A 481 51.19 -11.11 20.03
N GLY A 482 49.96 -11.54 19.76
CA GLY A 482 49.54 -12.93 19.91
C GLY A 482 49.22 -13.36 21.34
N THR A 483 49.16 -12.43 22.30
CA THR A 483 48.55 -12.71 23.60
C THR A 483 47.03 -12.83 23.47
N THR A 484 46.49 -13.93 23.99
CA THR A 484 45.05 -14.16 24.16
C THR A 484 44.75 -14.15 25.65
N LEU A 485 43.80 -13.31 26.07
CA LEU A 485 43.39 -13.19 27.47
C LEU A 485 42.29 -14.22 27.75
N ASN A 486 42.64 -15.33 28.41
CA ASN A 486 41.74 -16.49 28.56
C ASN A 486 40.76 -16.40 29.75
N ALA A 487 40.59 -15.20 30.31
CA ALA A 487 39.60 -14.84 31.33
C ALA A 487 39.41 -13.30 31.29
N ASP A 488 38.31 -12.81 31.86
CA ASP A 488 38.09 -11.37 32.09
C ASP A 488 39.19 -10.83 33.00
N THR A 489 40.22 -10.25 32.38
CA THR A 489 41.46 -9.90 33.07
C THR A 489 41.33 -8.50 33.63
N THR A 490 40.55 -8.38 34.70
CA THR A 490 40.71 -7.25 35.61
C THR A 490 42.09 -7.36 36.24
N LEU A 491 42.90 -6.32 36.12
CA LEU A 491 44.26 -6.28 36.64
C LEU A 491 44.27 -6.10 38.19
N ALA A 492 43.66 -7.03 38.98
CA ALA A 492 43.98 -7.41 40.40
C ALA A 492 42.89 -8.22 41.22
N LEU A 493 43.32 -9.34 41.86
CA LEU A 493 42.91 -9.98 43.18
C LEU A 493 41.60 -10.84 43.44
N SER A 494 41.75 -12.19 43.35
CA SER A 494 41.25 -13.35 44.19
C SER A 494 39.79 -13.63 44.70
N ALA A 495 39.03 -14.52 44.00
CA ALA A 495 38.13 -15.60 44.50
C ALA A 495 37.51 -16.39 43.31
N VAL A 496 37.07 -17.65 43.42
CA VAL A 496 36.46 -18.41 42.27
C VAL A 496 34.94 -18.53 42.38
N THR A 497 34.26 -17.53 41.83
CA THR A 497 32.91 -17.66 41.25
C THR A 497 33.09 -17.83 39.76
N LEU A 498 32.44 -18.82 39.12
CA LEU A 498 32.40 -18.87 37.65
C LEU A 498 31.35 -17.86 37.15
N SER A 499 31.84 -16.73 36.66
CA SER A 499 31.04 -15.72 35.96
C SER A 499 30.97 -16.06 34.46
N SER A 500 29.91 -16.80 34.10
CA SER A 500 29.44 -17.15 32.73
C SER A 500 30.43 -17.82 31.76
N ASP A 501 29.85 -18.60 30.84
CA ASP A 501 30.44 -19.21 29.65
C ASP A 501 31.69 -20.12 29.84
N MET A 502 31.43 -21.40 30.12
CA MET A 502 32.41 -22.48 29.97
C MET A 502 31.88 -23.57 29.02
N ILE A 503 32.71 -23.97 28.05
CA ILE A 503 32.44 -25.10 27.14
C ILE A 503 32.76 -26.41 27.86
N VAL A 504 31.75 -27.24 28.09
CA VAL A 504 31.91 -28.58 28.66
C VAL A 504 32.16 -29.59 27.53
N ALA A 505 33.32 -30.24 27.59
CA ALA A 505 33.74 -31.21 26.57
C ALA A 505 33.01 -32.56 26.68
N HIS A 506 32.97 -33.29 25.57
CA HIS A 506 32.38 -34.62 25.43
C HIS A 506 32.85 -35.59 26.54
N GLY A 507 31.90 -36.29 27.16
CA GLY A 507 32.17 -37.31 28.19
C GLY A 507 32.27 -36.80 29.64
N THR A 508 31.97 -35.53 29.91
CA THR A 508 32.04 -34.96 31.27
C THR A 508 30.88 -35.42 32.15
N VAL A 509 31.17 -35.87 33.39
CA VAL A 509 30.19 -36.25 34.40
C VAL A 509 30.20 -35.25 35.55
N LEU A 510 29.08 -34.54 35.76
CA LEU A 510 28.89 -33.55 36.83
C LEU A 510 28.47 -34.23 38.14
N ASN A 511 28.86 -33.67 39.30
CA ASN A 511 28.60 -34.27 40.61
C ASN A 511 27.54 -33.52 41.44
N ASN A 512 27.12 -34.16 42.54
CA ASN A 512 25.84 -33.97 43.22
C ASN A 512 25.63 -32.64 43.99
N THR A 513 26.49 -31.64 43.83
CA THR A 513 26.34 -30.29 44.46
C THR A 513 26.85 -29.13 43.57
N SER A 514 26.91 -29.32 42.25
CA SER A 514 27.40 -28.28 41.33
C SER A 514 26.30 -27.25 40.99
N THR A 515 26.63 -25.96 40.96
CA THR A 515 25.72 -24.86 40.53
C THR A 515 26.24 -24.21 39.25
N LEU A 516 25.43 -24.23 38.18
CA LEU A 516 25.76 -23.62 36.88
C LEU A 516 24.97 -22.31 36.72
N ASN A 517 25.66 -21.20 36.57
CA ASN A 517 25.07 -19.92 36.23
C ASN A 517 24.89 -19.81 34.70
N THR A 518 24.10 -18.83 34.27
CA THR A 518 23.70 -18.57 32.87
C THR A 518 24.88 -18.63 31.90
N GLY A 519 24.73 -19.38 30.79
CA GLY A 519 25.71 -19.44 29.70
C GLY A 519 26.64 -20.67 29.66
N SER A 520 26.45 -21.68 30.50
CA SER A 520 27.24 -22.93 30.37
C SER A 520 26.85 -23.69 29.08
N TYR A 521 27.81 -24.17 28.28
CA TYR A 521 27.51 -24.76 26.96
C TYR A 521 27.99 -26.22 26.82
N PHE A 522 27.16 -27.07 26.24
CA PHE A 522 27.50 -28.48 25.95
C PHE A 522 27.82 -28.67 24.47
N GLY A 523 28.99 -29.24 24.18
CA GLY A 523 29.49 -29.34 22.80
C GLY A 523 28.70 -30.27 21.87
N VAL A 524 28.21 -31.41 22.38
CA VAL A 524 27.45 -32.47 21.68
C VAL A 524 26.65 -33.32 22.69
N ASP A 525 25.63 -34.04 22.22
CA ASP A 525 24.76 -35.04 22.88
C ASP A 525 24.91 -35.20 24.40
N LEU A 526 24.00 -34.57 25.14
CA LEU A 526 23.92 -34.65 26.60
C LEU A 526 23.06 -35.85 27.03
N VAL A 527 23.64 -36.77 27.81
CA VAL A 527 22.92 -37.88 28.47
C VAL A 527 22.96 -37.67 29.98
N THR A 528 21.82 -37.35 30.59
CA THR A 528 21.69 -37.19 32.05
C THR A 528 21.12 -38.44 32.70
N ALA A 529 21.87 -39.03 33.63
CA ALA A 529 21.50 -40.26 34.34
C ALA A 529 20.81 -40.02 35.71
N GLY A 530 20.37 -38.80 36.01
CA GLY A 530 19.74 -38.44 37.29
C GLY A 530 19.29 -36.98 37.38
N ASN A 531 18.52 -36.68 38.44
CA ASN A 531 17.85 -35.39 38.65
C ASN A 531 18.84 -34.22 38.66
N THR A 532 18.71 -33.34 37.66
CA THR A 532 19.58 -32.18 37.43
C THR A 532 18.73 -30.91 37.41
N THR A 533 19.22 -29.83 38.05
CA THR A 533 18.56 -28.53 38.11
C THR A 533 19.37 -27.51 37.30
N LEU A 534 18.78 -26.94 36.24
CA LEU A 534 19.43 -25.93 35.41
C LEU A 534 18.90 -24.54 35.76
N THR A 535 19.77 -23.68 36.34
CA THR A 535 19.29 -22.52 37.11
C THR A 535 18.93 -21.27 36.30
N GLN A 536 19.42 -21.09 35.06
CA GLN A 536 18.99 -20.11 34.04
C GLN A 536 19.38 -20.62 32.63
N ASP A 537 18.95 -19.90 31.57
CA ASP A 537 19.06 -20.13 30.11
C ASP A 537 20.15 -21.12 29.62
N MET A 538 19.71 -22.19 28.92
CA MET A 538 20.57 -23.21 28.29
C MET A 538 20.02 -23.68 26.94
N THR A 539 20.83 -23.66 25.88
CA THR A 539 20.43 -24.21 24.57
C THR A 539 20.67 -25.74 24.50
N VAL A 540 19.60 -26.51 24.31
CA VAL A 540 19.64 -27.96 24.08
C VAL A 540 19.61 -28.21 22.58
N LYS A 541 20.65 -28.85 22.04
CA LYS A 541 20.79 -29.13 20.60
C LYS A 541 20.03 -30.38 20.14
N ALA A 542 19.61 -30.35 18.87
CA ALA A 542 19.04 -31.47 18.14
C ALA A 542 19.82 -32.78 18.32
N GLY A 543 19.09 -33.90 18.48
CA GLY A 543 19.66 -35.23 18.76
C GLY A 543 19.83 -35.57 20.25
N SER A 544 19.74 -34.60 21.15
CA SER A 544 19.83 -34.85 22.61
C SER A 544 18.67 -35.71 23.13
N THR A 545 18.94 -36.55 24.14
CA THR A 545 17.93 -37.43 24.78
C THR A 545 17.88 -37.21 26.28
N ILE A 546 16.70 -36.83 26.80
CA ILE A 546 16.49 -36.60 28.24
C ILE A 546 15.60 -37.74 28.77
N GLU A 547 16.20 -38.73 29.44
CA GLU A 547 15.50 -39.94 29.89
C GLU A 547 15.01 -39.90 31.36
N ALA A 548 15.47 -38.92 32.16
CA ALA A 548 15.22 -38.90 33.61
C ALA A 548 13.92 -38.17 34.01
N THR A 549 12.96 -38.92 34.57
CA THR A 549 11.69 -38.41 35.10
C THR A 549 11.90 -37.42 36.26
N GLY A 550 11.42 -36.18 36.12
CA GLY A 550 11.47 -35.17 37.17
C GLY A 550 12.64 -34.18 37.11
N SER A 551 13.23 -33.96 35.93
CA SER A 551 14.21 -32.88 35.67
C SER A 551 13.52 -31.51 35.54
N THR A 552 14.19 -30.42 35.92
CA THR A 552 13.63 -29.05 35.91
C THR A 552 14.47 -28.07 35.09
N LEU A 553 13.79 -27.36 34.17
CA LEU A 553 14.36 -26.29 33.36
C LEU A 553 13.72 -24.94 33.76
N LEU A 554 14.54 -23.92 33.98
CA LEU A 554 14.11 -22.54 34.21
C LEU A 554 14.11 -21.73 32.89
N ALA A 555 13.73 -20.45 32.98
CA ALA A 555 13.47 -19.56 31.84
C ALA A 555 14.61 -19.50 30.81
N GLY A 556 14.28 -19.08 29.58
CA GLY A 556 15.23 -18.79 28.50
C GLY A 556 16.02 -19.98 27.94
N SER A 557 15.72 -21.21 28.39
CA SER A 557 16.29 -22.42 27.80
C SER A 557 15.61 -22.72 26.45
N GLU A 558 16.41 -22.86 25.40
CA GLU A 558 15.94 -23.03 24.01
C GLU A 558 16.23 -24.46 23.54
N ILE A 559 15.21 -25.17 23.03
CA ILE A 559 15.33 -26.54 22.55
C ILE A 559 15.28 -26.51 21.01
N GLY A 560 16.47 -26.53 20.39
CA GLY A 560 16.62 -26.35 18.95
C GLY A 560 16.60 -27.67 18.17
N GLY A 561 15.72 -27.79 17.18
CA GLY A 561 15.59 -28.95 16.28
C GLY A 561 15.03 -30.23 16.91
N THR A 562 15.16 -31.36 16.20
CA THR A 562 14.51 -32.63 16.56
C THR A 562 15.07 -33.22 17.86
N VAL A 563 14.32 -33.06 18.95
CA VAL A 563 14.61 -33.61 20.28
C VAL A 563 13.50 -34.58 20.68
N THR A 564 13.89 -35.77 21.14
CA THR A 564 12.96 -36.82 21.60
C THR A 564 12.95 -36.85 23.12
N LEU A 565 11.89 -36.31 23.73
CA LEU A 565 11.67 -36.39 25.17
C LEU A 565 10.84 -37.64 25.47
N THR A 566 11.38 -38.58 26.25
CA THR A 566 10.73 -39.88 26.56
C THR A 566 10.05 -39.92 27.94
N GLY A 567 10.26 -38.90 28.78
CA GLY A 567 9.63 -38.75 30.10
C GLY A 567 8.90 -37.40 30.25
N ALA A 568 7.95 -37.34 31.19
CA ALA A 568 7.13 -36.15 31.43
C ALA A 568 7.95 -34.96 31.96
N LEU A 569 7.76 -33.79 31.35
CA LEU A 569 8.46 -32.54 31.66
C LEU A 569 7.54 -31.54 32.40
N THR A 570 8.11 -30.70 33.27
CA THR A 570 7.41 -29.57 33.91
C THR A 570 8.29 -28.32 33.80
N THR A 571 7.82 -27.28 33.11
CA THR A 571 8.51 -25.97 33.06
C THR A 571 7.85 -24.96 34.01
N THR A 572 8.55 -23.88 34.36
CA THR A 572 8.07 -22.89 35.35
C THR A 572 7.89 -21.46 34.82
N GLN A 573 8.45 -21.12 33.65
CA GLN A 573 8.14 -19.91 32.84
C GLN A 573 8.21 -20.22 31.32
N SER A 574 7.96 -19.23 30.45
CA SER A 574 7.87 -19.34 28.98
C SER A 574 9.04 -20.07 28.30
N MET A 575 8.71 -20.88 27.30
CA MET A 575 9.66 -21.65 26.48
C MET A 575 9.18 -21.79 25.03
N ALA A 576 10.08 -21.68 24.05
CA ALA A 576 9.81 -21.94 22.64
C ALA A 576 10.15 -23.39 22.26
N VAL A 577 9.26 -24.04 21.51
CA VAL A 577 9.41 -25.41 20.99
C VAL A 577 9.32 -25.38 19.47
N GLU A 578 10.40 -25.72 18.78
CA GLU A 578 10.46 -25.63 17.32
C GLU A 578 9.70 -26.77 16.60
N SER A 579 9.42 -26.53 15.31
CA SER A 579 8.75 -27.45 14.40
C SER A 579 9.43 -28.83 14.33
N GLY A 580 8.64 -29.91 14.34
CA GLY A 580 9.14 -31.28 14.25
C GLY A 580 9.60 -31.92 15.57
N SER A 581 9.43 -31.23 16.70
CA SER A 581 9.66 -31.78 18.04
C SER A 581 8.54 -32.73 18.49
N THR A 582 8.88 -33.74 19.31
CA THR A 582 7.92 -34.68 19.93
C THR A 582 7.99 -34.61 21.45
N ILE A 583 6.84 -34.35 22.09
CA ILE A 583 6.73 -34.16 23.55
C ILE A 583 6.03 -35.38 24.17
N ALA A 584 6.57 -35.91 25.27
CA ALA A 584 5.99 -37.02 26.01
C ALA A 584 4.64 -36.68 26.69
N THR A 585 3.79 -37.71 26.80
CA THR A 585 2.54 -37.69 27.60
C THR A 585 2.71 -37.07 28.98
N ALA A 586 1.69 -36.34 29.43
CA ALA A 586 1.61 -35.68 30.74
C ALA A 586 2.67 -34.59 31.03
N SER A 587 3.27 -34.00 29.98
CA SER A 587 4.12 -32.81 30.13
C SER A 587 3.31 -31.52 30.37
N THR A 588 3.85 -30.61 31.18
CA THR A 588 3.24 -29.32 31.53
C THR A 588 4.19 -28.16 31.20
N LEU A 589 3.70 -27.22 30.39
CA LEU A 589 4.44 -26.01 30.01
C LEU A 589 3.97 -24.83 30.89
N ALA A 590 4.75 -23.75 30.89
CA ALA A 590 4.54 -22.56 31.70
C ALA A 590 4.39 -21.26 30.89
N ALA A 591 4.05 -20.20 31.61
CA ALA A 591 3.45 -19.00 31.08
C ALA A 591 4.24 -18.27 30.00
N GLY A 592 3.66 -18.07 28.81
CA GLY A 592 4.24 -17.34 27.67
C GLY A 592 4.94 -18.21 26.60
N SER A 593 4.76 -19.53 26.61
CA SER A 593 5.41 -20.47 25.67
C SER A 593 4.98 -20.32 24.20
N THR A 594 5.84 -20.79 23.27
CA THR A 594 5.56 -20.94 21.82
C THR A 594 5.89 -22.35 21.31
N LEU A 595 5.18 -22.84 20.26
CA LEU A 595 5.20 -24.19 19.67
C LEU A 595 5.02 -23.92 18.16
N GLY A 596 5.97 -24.38 17.35
CA GLY A 596 5.91 -24.24 15.90
C GLY A 596 4.85 -25.14 15.25
N GLY A 597 4.53 -24.86 13.98
CA GLY A 597 3.68 -25.74 13.17
C GLY A 597 4.29 -27.15 13.05
N SER A 598 3.44 -28.17 12.99
CA SER A 598 3.85 -29.59 12.92
C SER A 598 4.61 -30.14 14.15
N VAL A 599 4.42 -29.58 15.34
CA VAL A 599 4.71 -30.27 16.61
C VAL A 599 3.68 -31.38 16.84
N VAL A 600 4.11 -32.60 17.14
CA VAL A 600 3.22 -33.73 17.45
C VAL A 600 3.25 -33.98 18.96
N ALA A 601 2.15 -33.61 19.63
CA ALA A 601 1.87 -34.02 20.99
C ALA A 601 1.14 -35.37 20.97
N ASP A 602 1.77 -36.42 21.51
CA ASP A 602 1.12 -37.72 21.67
C ASP A 602 0.26 -37.71 22.94
N GLY A 603 -0.96 -37.16 22.83
CA GLY A 603 -1.96 -37.11 23.91
C GLY A 603 -2.15 -35.72 24.56
N ALA A 604 -2.86 -35.71 25.70
CA ALA A 604 -3.42 -34.50 26.31
C ALA A 604 -2.35 -33.54 26.87
N LEU A 605 -2.29 -32.33 26.30
CA LEU A 605 -1.42 -31.22 26.70
C LEU A 605 -2.12 -30.29 27.72
N THR A 606 -1.45 -29.94 28.83
CA THR A 606 -2.03 -29.15 29.97
C THR A 606 -1.20 -27.90 30.33
N ALA A 607 -1.79 -26.91 31.04
CA ALA A 607 -1.45 -25.50 30.86
C ALA A 607 -1.81 -24.47 32.01
N GLN A 608 -1.06 -23.35 32.16
CA GLN A 608 -1.14 -22.18 33.12
C GLN A 608 -0.57 -20.76 32.63
N ASN A 609 -1.34 -19.87 31.95
CA ASN A 609 -1.06 -18.48 31.44
C ASN A 609 -0.16 -18.11 30.22
N ALA A 610 -0.76 -17.84 29.06
CA ALA A 610 -0.30 -16.96 27.95
C ALA A 610 0.53 -17.60 26.82
N VAL A 611 0.02 -17.38 25.60
CA VAL A 611 -0.29 -18.48 24.68
C VAL A 611 -1.15 -17.95 23.54
N SER A 612 -1.11 -18.55 22.34
CA SER A 612 -1.83 -17.97 21.19
C SER A 612 -1.80 -18.84 19.91
N LEU A 613 -2.69 -19.78 19.60
CA LEU A 613 -2.45 -20.76 18.50
C LEU A 613 -2.53 -20.17 17.06
N SER A 614 -1.49 -20.40 16.24
CA SER A 614 -1.41 -19.95 14.82
C SER A 614 -2.43 -20.64 13.90
N ALA A 615 -2.81 -19.98 12.80
CA ALA A 615 -3.58 -20.61 11.72
C ALA A 615 -2.85 -21.84 11.16
N GLY A 616 -3.62 -22.90 10.84
CA GLY A 616 -3.09 -24.19 10.43
C GLY A 616 -2.61 -25.10 11.58
N SER A 617 -2.59 -24.63 12.84
CA SER A 617 -2.48 -25.53 13.99
C SER A 617 -3.66 -26.50 14.02
N ILE A 618 -3.35 -27.78 14.31
CA ILE A 618 -4.34 -28.85 14.47
C ILE A 618 -4.48 -29.15 15.96
N LEU A 619 -5.67 -28.91 16.51
CA LEU A 619 -6.02 -29.38 17.84
C LEU A 619 -6.61 -30.77 17.67
N LEU A 620 -6.09 -31.75 18.40
CA LEU A 620 -6.60 -33.12 18.36
C LEU A 620 -7.84 -33.24 19.26
N ASP A 621 -8.69 -34.22 18.96
CA ASP A 621 -9.81 -34.62 19.81
C ASP A 621 -9.36 -34.77 21.27
N GLY A 622 -10.07 -34.13 22.21
CA GLY A 622 -9.69 -34.08 23.62
C GLY A 622 -8.81 -32.90 24.05
N THR A 623 -8.50 -31.93 23.18
CA THR A 623 -7.74 -30.72 23.57
C THR A 623 -8.61 -29.76 24.37
N THR A 624 -8.20 -29.37 25.58
CA THR A 624 -8.94 -28.46 26.48
C THR A 624 -8.52 -27.00 26.29
N LEU A 625 -9.48 -26.11 26.01
CA LEU A 625 -9.31 -24.66 26.06
C LEU A 625 -9.89 -24.09 27.35
N ALA A 626 -9.19 -23.13 27.96
CA ALA A 626 -9.53 -22.59 29.27
C ALA A 626 -10.51 -21.40 29.24
N GLN A 627 -11.21 -21.22 30.37
CA GLN A 627 -11.99 -20.04 30.70
C GLN A 627 -11.22 -18.73 30.42
N GLY A 628 -11.89 -17.73 29.84
CA GLY A 628 -11.31 -16.42 29.51
C GLY A 628 -10.71 -16.31 28.11
N THR A 629 -10.57 -17.43 27.38
CA THR A 629 -10.14 -17.43 25.97
C THR A 629 -11.22 -16.82 25.09
N ILE A 630 -10.85 -15.90 24.19
CA ILE A 630 -11.77 -15.37 23.17
C ILE A 630 -11.60 -16.20 21.89
N LEU A 631 -12.68 -16.83 21.44
CA LEU A 631 -12.70 -17.56 20.17
C LEU A 631 -12.67 -16.56 19.00
N THR A 632 -11.68 -16.64 18.12
CA THR A 632 -11.69 -15.86 16.85
C THR A 632 -12.40 -16.61 15.71
N ASN A 633 -12.63 -17.91 15.87
CA ASN A 633 -13.33 -18.80 14.95
C ASN A 633 -14.39 -19.63 15.67
N ASP A 634 -15.42 -20.07 14.94
CA ASP A 634 -16.45 -21.00 15.44
C ASP A 634 -15.82 -22.37 15.79
N MET A 635 -16.11 -22.90 16.99
CA MET A 635 -15.55 -24.17 17.48
C MET A 635 -16.60 -25.06 18.17
N ASN A 636 -16.36 -26.37 18.09
CA ASN A 636 -17.20 -27.42 18.67
C ASN A 636 -16.48 -28.11 19.84
N PHE A 637 -17.18 -28.22 20.96
CA PHE A 637 -16.68 -28.76 22.21
C PHE A 637 -17.64 -29.80 22.79
N VAL A 638 -17.15 -30.79 23.54
CA VAL A 638 -18.00 -31.76 24.25
C VAL A 638 -18.27 -31.33 25.69
N GLU A 639 -19.55 -31.36 26.07
CA GLU A 639 -20.03 -31.20 27.45
C GLU A 639 -20.86 -32.45 27.81
N GLY A 640 -20.27 -33.36 28.59
CA GLY A 640 -20.88 -34.63 28.96
C GLY A 640 -21.05 -35.57 27.76
N ALA A 641 -22.31 -35.88 27.40
CA ALA A 641 -22.65 -36.77 26.29
C ALA A 641 -23.09 -36.04 25.01
N GLY A 642 -22.90 -34.72 24.93
CA GLY A 642 -23.31 -33.89 23.80
C GLY A 642 -22.25 -32.86 23.40
N THR A 643 -22.45 -32.23 22.23
CA THR A 643 -21.55 -31.22 21.67
C THR A 643 -22.20 -29.84 21.74
N VAL A 644 -21.45 -28.85 22.23
CA VAL A 644 -21.78 -27.43 22.29
C VAL A 644 -20.95 -26.70 21.22
N SER A 645 -21.60 -25.85 20.43
CA SER A 645 -20.96 -25.03 19.39
C SER A 645 -20.94 -23.58 19.83
N LEU A 646 -19.77 -22.93 19.79
CA LEU A 646 -19.56 -21.55 20.23
C LEU A 646 -18.98 -20.74 19.06
N SER A 647 -19.56 -19.58 18.77
CA SER A 647 -19.19 -18.75 17.61
C SER A 647 -18.04 -17.79 17.91
N ALA A 648 -17.35 -17.37 16.84
CA ALA A 648 -16.34 -16.31 16.86
C ALA A 648 -16.83 -15.05 17.60
N GLY A 649 -15.93 -14.43 18.37
CA GLY A 649 -16.18 -13.31 19.26
C GLY A 649 -16.59 -13.71 20.68
N THR A 650 -16.90 -14.98 20.95
CA THR A 650 -17.33 -15.44 22.29
C THR A 650 -16.14 -15.61 23.23
N VAL A 651 -16.24 -15.06 24.45
CA VAL A 651 -15.29 -15.32 25.55
C VAL A 651 -15.76 -16.54 26.33
N LEU A 652 -14.89 -17.54 26.53
CA LEU A 652 -15.24 -18.78 27.23
C LEU A 652 -15.51 -18.54 28.73
N GLU A 653 -16.71 -18.85 29.20
CA GLU A 653 -17.09 -18.71 30.63
C GLU A 653 -16.69 -19.92 31.51
N ARG A 654 -16.01 -20.93 30.94
CA ARG A 654 -15.42 -22.10 31.62
C ARG A 654 -14.49 -22.83 30.66
N ASP A 655 -13.80 -23.86 31.14
CA ASP A 655 -12.97 -24.73 30.30
C ASP A 655 -13.85 -25.63 29.42
N TYR A 656 -13.42 -25.87 28.19
CA TYR A 656 -14.12 -26.69 27.20
C TYR A 656 -13.16 -27.61 26.44
N VAL A 657 -13.55 -28.87 26.27
CA VAL A 657 -12.76 -29.89 25.56
C VAL A 657 -13.22 -29.99 24.11
N THR A 658 -12.33 -29.76 23.15
CA THR A 658 -12.61 -29.91 21.71
C THR A 658 -13.00 -31.33 21.35
N SER A 659 -13.92 -31.48 20.39
CA SER A 659 -14.41 -32.78 19.94
C SER A 659 -14.13 -33.01 18.47
N GLY A 660 -13.34 -34.03 18.16
CA GLY A 660 -12.73 -34.23 16.85
C GLY A 660 -11.55 -33.30 16.59
N ASN A 661 -10.78 -33.58 15.53
CA ASN A 661 -9.61 -32.78 15.18
C ASN A 661 -10.03 -31.47 14.48
N GLN A 662 -9.70 -30.33 15.09
CA GLN A 662 -10.07 -29.00 14.60
C GLN A 662 -8.85 -28.27 14.02
N THR A 663 -8.99 -27.69 12.83
CA THR A 663 -7.94 -26.90 12.16
C THR A 663 -8.30 -25.42 12.18
N LEU A 664 -7.41 -24.55 12.67
CA LEU A 664 -7.64 -23.10 12.73
C LEU A 664 -7.55 -22.47 11.34
N ALA A 665 -8.63 -21.80 10.90
CA ALA A 665 -8.69 -21.10 9.61
C ALA A 665 -8.27 -19.61 9.69
N GLN A 666 -8.15 -19.06 10.90
CA GLN A 666 -7.55 -17.75 11.20
C GLN A 666 -6.79 -17.87 12.53
N ASP A 667 -5.90 -16.92 12.82
CA ASP A 667 -5.12 -16.88 14.04
C ASP A 667 -5.99 -16.66 15.30
N MET A 668 -5.70 -17.39 16.38
CA MET A 668 -6.32 -17.16 17.70
C MET A 668 -5.40 -16.33 18.61
N THR A 669 -5.47 -15.00 18.45
CA THR A 669 -4.84 -14.05 19.37
C THR A 669 -5.66 -13.90 20.64
N ILE A 670 -5.04 -14.09 21.80
CA ILE A 670 -5.71 -13.94 23.09
C ILE A 670 -5.22 -12.65 23.76
N ALA A 671 -6.14 -11.88 24.34
CA ALA A 671 -5.96 -10.45 24.56
C ALA A 671 -5.13 -10.10 25.81
N LYS A 672 -4.72 -8.82 25.91
CA LYS A 672 -4.17 -8.26 27.14
C LYS A 672 -5.15 -8.50 28.31
N ASP A 673 -4.60 -8.97 29.44
CA ASP A 673 -5.31 -9.36 30.66
C ASP A 673 -6.23 -10.60 30.53
N SER A 674 -6.30 -11.27 29.37
CA SER A 674 -6.93 -12.58 29.26
C SER A 674 -6.13 -13.62 30.04
N VAL A 675 -6.78 -14.30 31.00
CA VAL A 675 -6.21 -15.44 31.72
C VAL A 675 -6.26 -16.65 30.81
N ILE A 676 -5.17 -16.84 30.09
CA ILE A 676 -5.00 -18.00 29.23
C ILE A 676 -4.49 -19.18 30.09
N GLN A 677 -4.43 -20.41 29.58
CA GLN A 677 -3.63 -21.49 30.19
C GLN A 677 -2.43 -21.86 29.27
N SER A 678 -1.19 -21.90 29.82
CA SER A 678 0.15 -22.15 29.23
C SER A 678 0.45 -23.51 28.60
N GLY A 679 0.17 -23.62 27.31
CA GLY A 679 0.61 -24.72 26.47
C GLY A 679 0.01 -24.61 25.07
N SER A 680 0.12 -23.44 24.41
CA SER A 680 -0.56 -23.07 23.14
C SER A 680 -0.02 -21.70 22.59
N THR A 681 0.07 -21.36 21.29
CA THR A 681 1.31 -20.64 20.77
C THR A 681 1.35 -20.00 19.31
N LEU A 682 1.86 -18.74 19.03
CA LEU A 682 1.63 -17.94 17.74
C LEU A 682 2.88 -17.51 16.91
N ALA A 683 2.72 -17.10 15.64
CA ALA A 683 3.75 -16.50 14.74
C ALA A 683 3.20 -15.47 13.67
N ALA A 684 4.07 -14.84 12.84
CA ALA A 684 3.74 -13.74 11.91
C ALA A 684 4.27 -13.89 10.45
N ASN A 685 3.80 -13.04 9.51
CA ASN A 685 3.77 -13.25 8.05
C ASN A 685 4.82 -12.46 7.20
N ALA A 686 5.20 -12.98 6.02
CA ALA A 686 6.13 -12.35 5.07
C ALA A 686 5.61 -12.35 3.61
N GLY A 687 5.51 -11.16 2.99
CA GLY A 687 5.17 -11.03 1.56
C GLY A 687 4.88 -9.60 1.09
N GLY A 688 5.85 -8.95 0.43
CA GLY A 688 5.72 -7.63 -0.20
C GLY A 688 6.85 -7.37 -1.20
N SER A 689 6.59 -6.61 -2.27
CA SER A 689 7.47 -6.50 -3.46
C SER A 689 8.82 -5.79 -3.23
N SER A 690 9.84 -6.25 -3.96
CA SER A 690 11.24 -5.78 -3.90
C SER A 690 11.53 -4.45 -4.61
N GLY A 691 10.94 -3.34 -4.15
CA GLY A 691 11.29 -1.99 -4.60
C GLY A 691 11.56 -1.05 -3.43
N THR A 692 12.72 -0.38 -3.42
CA THR A 692 13.05 0.64 -2.41
C THR A 692 12.37 1.96 -2.74
N LYS A 693 11.47 2.41 -1.86
CA LYS A 693 10.74 3.68 -1.97
C LYS A 693 11.69 4.88 -1.84
N MET A 694 11.60 5.84 -2.76
CA MET A 694 12.37 7.09 -2.70
C MET A 694 12.06 7.89 -1.41
N ALA A 695 13.11 8.23 -0.66
CA ALA A 695 12.99 8.81 0.69
C ALA A 695 12.44 10.26 0.71
N ASP A 696 12.83 11.09 -0.26
CA ASP A 696 12.38 12.48 -0.42
C ASP A 696 11.32 12.59 -1.52
N THR A 697 10.14 12.00 -1.28
CA THR A 697 9.01 12.01 -2.21
C THR A 697 7.92 12.98 -1.73
N THR A 698 7.59 14.00 -2.53
CA THR A 698 6.52 14.96 -2.27
C THR A 698 5.38 14.81 -3.27
N THR A 699 4.14 14.68 -2.80
CA THR A 699 2.95 14.66 -3.68
C THR A 699 2.27 16.02 -3.62
N ASN A 700 2.38 16.78 -4.71
CA ASN A 700 1.71 18.06 -4.89
C ASN A 700 0.31 17.82 -5.47
N ARG A 701 -0.65 18.68 -5.13
CA ARG A 701 -2.08 18.57 -5.50
C ARG A 701 -2.57 19.92 -5.99
N LEU A 702 -3.63 19.97 -6.79
CA LEU A 702 -4.14 21.23 -7.35
C LEU A 702 -4.55 22.25 -6.27
N ALA A 703 -5.08 21.77 -5.13
CA ALA A 703 -5.38 22.59 -3.94
C ALA A 703 -4.16 23.26 -3.29
N ASP A 704 -2.99 22.61 -3.33
CA ASP A 704 -1.80 22.98 -2.57
C ASP A 704 -0.81 23.85 -3.39
N VAL A 705 -1.24 24.34 -4.56
CA VAL A 705 -0.41 25.05 -5.54
C VAL A 705 0.00 26.46 -5.07
N SER A 706 1.31 26.72 -5.09
CA SER A 706 1.91 28.03 -4.80
C SER A 706 2.81 28.53 -5.93
N VAL A 707 2.50 29.71 -6.50
CA VAL A 707 3.27 30.38 -7.57
C VAL A 707 4.17 31.52 -7.05
N LEU A 708 4.35 31.61 -5.74
CA LEU A 708 5.15 32.66 -5.08
C LEU A 708 6.64 32.62 -5.46
N THR A 709 7.15 31.46 -5.88
CA THR A 709 8.50 31.27 -6.42
C THR A 709 8.44 30.79 -7.88
N GLN A 710 9.54 30.91 -8.63
CA GLN A 710 9.60 30.45 -10.01
C GLN A 710 9.43 28.93 -10.10
N GLU A 711 10.08 28.19 -9.19
CA GLU A 711 9.97 26.74 -9.05
C GLU A 711 8.54 26.31 -8.70
N GLY A 712 7.90 26.98 -7.73
CA GLY A 712 6.50 26.74 -7.38
C GLY A 712 5.56 26.97 -8.57
N ALA A 713 5.81 28.02 -9.36
CA ALA A 713 5.08 28.27 -10.60
C ALA A 713 5.31 27.21 -11.68
N GLN A 714 6.47 26.55 -11.74
CA GLN A 714 6.70 25.40 -12.63
C GLN A 714 5.98 24.12 -12.13
N ILE A 715 5.98 23.88 -10.82
CA ILE A 715 5.21 22.78 -10.21
C ILE A 715 3.71 22.98 -10.46
N ALA A 716 3.22 24.22 -10.32
CA ALA A 716 1.84 24.62 -10.61
C ALA A 716 1.40 24.26 -12.04
N ILE A 717 2.27 24.46 -13.04
CA ILE A 717 2.00 24.09 -14.43
C ILE A 717 1.85 22.56 -14.56
N ALA A 718 2.79 21.79 -14.01
CA ALA A 718 2.74 20.33 -14.05
C ALA A 718 1.51 19.76 -13.33
N VAL A 719 1.14 20.34 -12.19
CA VAL A 719 -0.06 20.00 -11.41
C VAL A 719 -1.33 20.32 -12.20
N ALA A 720 -1.41 21.49 -12.84
CA ALA A 720 -2.54 21.83 -13.70
C ALA A 720 -2.63 20.94 -14.94
N ASP A 721 -1.49 20.53 -15.54
CA ASP A 721 -1.47 19.57 -16.65
C ASP A 721 -1.92 18.17 -16.24
N SER A 722 -1.56 17.71 -15.04
CA SER A 722 -2.12 16.46 -14.50
C SER A 722 -3.62 16.60 -14.22
N ALA A 723 -4.08 17.75 -13.70
CA ALA A 723 -5.50 17.98 -13.44
C ALA A 723 -6.33 18.01 -14.73
N LEU A 724 -5.83 18.64 -15.80
CA LEU A 724 -6.48 18.58 -17.12
C LEU A 724 -6.59 17.13 -17.60
N LYS A 725 -5.51 16.35 -17.51
CA LYS A 725 -5.50 14.93 -17.90
C LYS A 725 -6.47 14.08 -17.06
N ASP A 726 -6.59 14.35 -15.77
CA ASP A 726 -7.55 13.70 -14.89
C ASP A 726 -9.00 14.04 -15.31
N LEU A 727 -9.31 15.32 -15.53
CA LEU A 727 -10.64 15.79 -15.95
C LEU A 727 -11.02 15.32 -17.36
N ASP A 728 -10.10 15.36 -18.32
CA ASP A 728 -10.29 14.84 -19.68
C ASP A 728 -10.60 13.34 -19.68
N LYS A 729 -10.01 12.58 -18.75
CA LYS A 729 -10.35 11.16 -18.55
C LYS A 729 -11.79 11.02 -18.06
N VAL A 730 -12.22 11.78 -17.05
CA VAL A 730 -13.62 11.76 -16.59
C VAL A 730 -14.57 12.13 -17.72
N ARG A 731 -14.24 13.14 -18.53
CA ARG A 731 -15.01 13.56 -19.71
C ARG A 731 -15.10 12.46 -20.77
N SER A 732 -13.99 11.78 -21.05
CA SER A 732 -13.94 10.62 -21.95
C SER A 732 -14.83 9.48 -21.47
N ASP A 733 -14.76 9.16 -20.17
CA ASP A 733 -15.57 8.11 -19.55
C ASP A 733 -17.07 8.45 -19.63
N LEU A 734 -17.46 9.69 -19.33
CA LEU A 734 -18.83 10.20 -19.50
C LEU A 734 -19.31 10.12 -20.96
N GLY A 735 -18.49 10.51 -21.93
CA GLY A 735 -18.82 10.40 -23.36
C GLY A 735 -19.01 8.95 -23.80
N SER A 736 -18.25 8.01 -23.23
CA SER A 736 -18.44 6.58 -23.48
C SER A 736 -19.80 6.07 -22.95
N VAL A 737 -20.20 6.51 -21.75
CA VAL A 737 -21.49 6.20 -21.13
C VAL A 737 -22.65 6.81 -21.93
N GLN A 738 -22.52 8.05 -22.40
CA GLN A 738 -23.53 8.69 -23.26
C GLN A 738 -23.75 7.90 -24.56
N ASN A 739 -22.67 7.45 -25.20
CA ASN A 739 -22.73 6.61 -26.40
C ASN A 739 -23.37 5.25 -26.11
N GLN A 740 -23.02 4.61 -24.98
CA GLN A 740 -23.64 3.37 -24.53
C GLN A 740 -25.16 3.55 -24.32
N LEU A 741 -25.58 4.54 -23.54
CA LEU A 741 -26.99 4.84 -23.28
C LEU A 741 -27.76 5.14 -24.58
N THR A 742 -27.17 5.89 -25.52
CA THR A 742 -27.80 6.21 -26.81
C THR A 742 -28.01 4.97 -27.68
N SER A 743 -27.02 4.08 -27.73
CA SER A 743 -27.11 2.79 -28.42
C SER A 743 -28.16 1.88 -27.77
N THR A 744 -28.14 1.80 -26.43
CA THR A 744 -29.11 1.06 -25.62
C THR A 744 -30.54 1.56 -25.85
N ILE A 745 -30.80 2.88 -25.79
CA ILE A 745 -32.12 3.48 -26.11
C ILE A 745 -32.57 3.09 -27.51
N SER A 746 -31.68 3.11 -28.50
CA SER A 746 -32.02 2.77 -29.89
C SER A 746 -32.42 1.30 -30.01
N ASN A 747 -31.66 0.38 -29.40
CA ASN A 747 -31.96 -1.05 -29.36
C ASN A 747 -33.30 -1.34 -28.65
N ILE A 748 -33.51 -0.74 -27.47
CA ILE A 748 -34.74 -0.90 -26.69
C ILE A 748 -35.94 -0.31 -27.41
N SER A 749 -35.78 0.81 -28.13
CA SER A 749 -36.86 1.44 -28.89
C SER A 749 -37.31 0.53 -30.04
N VAL A 750 -36.38 -0.07 -30.78
CA VAL A 750 -36.70 -1.09 -31.81
C VAL A 750 -37.37 -2.30 -31.17
N THR A 751 -36.83 -2.81 -30.06
CA THR A 751 -37.39 -3.97 -29.35
C THR A 751 -38.81 -3.69 -28.84
N LYS A 752 -39.06 -2.49 -28.28
CA LYS A 752 -40.38 -2.04 -27.84
C LYS A 752 -41.36 -1.95 -29.00
N VAL A 753 -40.96 -1.39 -30.14
CA VAL A 753 -41.82 -1.33 -31.35
C VAL A 753 -42.17 -2.74 -31.84
N ASN A 754 -41.19 -3.65 -31.88
CA ASN A 754 -41.42 -5.04 -32.28
C ASN A 754 -42.35 -5.79 -31.31
N ILE A 755 -42.18 -5.61 -29.99
CA ILE A 755 -43.04 -6.21 -28.97
C ILE A 755 -44.46 -5.62 -29.02
N SER A 756 -44.61 -4.31 -29.21
CA SER A 756 -45.91 -3.67 -29.39
C SER A 756 -46.61 -4.11 -30.69
N ALA A 757 -45.86 -4.30 -31.78
CA ALA A 757 -46.41 -4.86 -33.02
C ALA A 757 -46.85 -6.33 -32.85
N ALA A 758 -46.08 -7.12 -32.08
CA ALA A 758 -46.48 -8.48 -31.74
C ALA A 758 -47.73 -8.52 -30.85
N GLU A 759 -47.84 -7.65 -29.84
CA GLU A 759 -49.04 -7.53 -28.98
C GLU A 759 -50.27 -7.12 -29.79
N SER A 760 -50.13 -6.09 -30.63
CA SER A 760 -51.15 -5.66 -31.60
C SER A 760 -51.60 -6.81 -32.51
N SER A 761 -50.69 -7.58 -33.09
CA SER A 761 -51.05 -8.72 -33.96
C SER A 761 -51.83 -9.84 -33.26
N ILE A 762 -51.71 -9.94 -31.92
CA ILE A 762 -52.45 -10.91 -31.10
C ILE A 762 -53.79 -10.32 -30.65
N ARG A 763 -53.81 -9.05 -30.26
CA ARG A 763 -54.91 -8.44 -29.53
C ARG A 763 -55.87 -7.64 -30.41
N ASP A 764 -55.39 -6.98 -31.45
CA ASP A 764 -56.19 -6.09 -32.28
C ASP A 764 -57.10 -6.88 -33.26
N VAL A 765 -58.20 -6.26 -33.67
CA VAL A 765 -59.14 -6.85 -34.63
C VAL A 765 -58.86 -6.39 -36.05
N ASP A 766 -58.90 -7.31 -37.03
CA ASP A 766 -59.04 -6.92 -38.43
C ASP A 766 -60.44 -6.32 -38.61
N PHE A 767 -60.50 -4.99 -38.71
CA PHE A 767 -61.76 -4.26 -38.82
C PHE A 767 -62.52 -4.61 -40.10
N ALA A 768 -61.85 -4.97 -41.19
CA ALA A 768 -62.49 -5.33 -42.45
C ALA A 768 -63.11 -6.73 -42.38
N GLU A 769 -62.39 -7.71 -41.84
CA GLU A 769 -62.91 -9.06 -41.63
C GLU A 769 -64.07 -9.06 -40.61
N GLU A 770 -63.90 -8.39 -39.47
CA GLU A 770 -64.91 -8.40 -38.41
C GLU A 770 -66.15 -7.58 -38.80
N SER A 771 -66.01 -6.51 -39.60
CA SER A 771 -67.17 -5.80 -40.17
C SER A 771 -67.97 -6.67 -41.15
N ALA A 772 -67.28 -7.49 -41.95
CA ALA A 772 -67.93 -8.47 -42.84
C ALA A 772 -68.62 -9.59 -42.04
N ASN A 773 -68.00 -10.05 -40.93
CA ASN A 773 -68.60 -11.00 -40.01
C ASN A 773 -69.83 -10.43 -39.32
N PHE A 774 -69.75 -9.21 -38.78
CA PHE A 774 -70.87 -8.49 -38.17
C PHE A 774 -72.04 -8.34 -39.14
N SER A 775 -71.79 -7.86 -40.37
CA SER A 775 -72.82 -7.72 -41.40
C SER A 775 -73.47 -9.06 -41.76
N ARG A 776 -72.67 -10.14 -41.85
CA ARG A 776 -73.19 -11.50 -42.09
C ARG A 776 -74.06 -11.99 -40.94
N MET A 777 -73.65 -11.77 -39.69
CA MET A 777 -74.44 -12.15 -38.51
C MET A 777 -75.72 -11.33 -38.40
N GLN A 778 -75.70 -10.05 -38.76
CA GLN A 778 -76.87 -9.18 -38.78
C GLN A 778 -77.91 -9.64 -39.82
N ILE A 779 -77.46 -10.10 -40.99
CA ILE A 779 -78.34 -10.72 -42.00
C ILE A 779 -78.87 -12.07 -41.49
N LEU A 780 -78.04 -12.87 -40.81
CA LEU A 780 -78.45 -14.17 -40.27
C LEU A 780 -79.40 -14.09 -39.08
N THR A 781 -79.29 -13.08 -38.20
CA THR A 781 -80.27 -12.85 -37.12
C THR A 781 -81.61 -12.43 -37.71
N GLN A 782 -81.64 -11.51 -38.68
CA GLN A 782 -82.84 -11.15 -39.43
C GLN A 782 -83.46 -12.36 -40.14
N ALA A 783 -82.66 -13.16 -40.85
CA ALA A 783 -83.16 -14.38 -41.49
C ALA A 783 -83.70 -15.41 -40.47
N SER A 784 -83.10 -15.48 -39.26
CA SER A 784 -83.55 -16.39 -38.20
C SER A 784 -84.86 -15.93 -37.54
N THR A 785 -85.09 -14.62 -37.37
CA THR A 785 -86.38 -14.11 -36.87
C THR A 785 -87.49 -14.34 -37.90
N PHE A 786 -87.24 -14.11 -39.19
CA PHE A 786 -88.17 -14.49 -40.27
C PHE A 786 -88.44 -15.99 -40.32
N ALA A 787 -87.42 -16.84 -40.19
CA ALA A 787 -87.59 -18.29 -40.16
C ALA A 787 -88.37 -18.77 -38.94
N MET A 788 -88.18 -18.16 -37.75
CA MET A 788 -88.95 -18.46 -36.55
C MET A 788 -90.42 -18.04 -36.72
N ALA A 789 -90.67 -16.86 -37.29
CA ALA A 789 -92.03 -16.41 -37.62
C ALA A 789 -92.72 -17.37 -38.60
N GLN A 790 -92.03 -17.80 -39.65
CA GLN A 790 -92.53 -18.77 -40.63
C GLN A 790 -92.77 -20.16 -40.03
N ALA A 791 -91.90 -20.63 -39.12
CA ALA A 791 -92.05 -21.90 -38.40
C ALA A 791 -93.23 -21.88 -37.42
N ASN A 792 -93.54 -20.72 -36.84
CA ASN A 792 -94.74 -20.53 -36.01
C ASN A 792 -96.01 -20.41 -36.86
N ALA A 793 -95.99 -19.64 -37.95
CA ALA A 793 -97.12 -19.47 -38.87
C ALA A 793 -97.54 -20.80 -39.52
N SER A 794 -96.58 -21.61 -39.97
CA SER A 794 -96.84 -22.94 -40.54
C SER A 794 -97.43 -23.91 -39.51
N ALA A 795 -96.95 -23.91 -38.26
CA ALA A 795 -97.54 -24.71 -37.18
C ALA A 795 -98.96 -24.23 -36.80
N GLN A 796 -99.20 -22.91 -36.78
CA GLN A 796 -100.54 -22.34 -36.54
C GLN A 796 -101.50 -22.66 -37.69
N ASN A 797 -101.05 -22.61 -38.95
CA ASN A 797 -101.87 -23.00 -40.10
C ASN A 797 -102.26 -24.50 -40.05
N VAL A 798 -101.33 -25.38 -39.65
CA VAL A 798 -101.64 -26.80 -39.42
C VAL A 798 -102.61 -26.98 -38.24
N LEU A 799 -102.46 -26.22 -37.16
CA LEU A 799 -103.37 -26.28 -36.01
C LEU A 799 -104.79 -25.81 -36.39
N SER A 800 -104.88 -24.75 -37.20
CA SER A 800 -106.14 -24.22 -37.76
C SER A 800 -106.85 -25.25 -38.66
N LEU A 801 -106.09 -26.01 -39.46
CA LEU A 801 -106.58 -27.10 -40.30
C LEU A 801 -106.94 -28.40 -39.54
N LEU A 802 -106.72 -28.47 -38.23
CA LEU A 802 -107.20 -29.55 -37.36
C LEU A 802 -108.28 -29.10 -36.35
N GLN A 803 -108.61 -27.80 -36.31
CA GLN A 803 -109.65 -27.22 -35.45
C GLN A 803 -110.90 -26.77 -36.21
N GLY A 804 -110.85 -26.75 -37.54
CA GLY A 804 -112.00 -26.67 -38.45
C GLY A 804 -112.25 -28.00 -39.15
#